data_AF-H1CZI7-F1
#
_entry.id   AF-H1CZI7-F1
#
_cell.length_a   1.000
_cell.length_b   1.000
_cell.length_c   1.000
_cell.angle_alpha   90.00
_cell.angle_beta   90.00
_cell.angle_gamma   90.00
#
_symmetry.space_group_name_H-M   'P 1'
#
loop_
_entity.id
_entity.type
_entity.pdbx_description
1 polymer ?
#
loop_
_entity_poly.entity_id
_entity_poly.type
_entity_poly.pdbx_seq_one_letter_code
_entity_poly.pdbx_strand_id
1 'polypeptide(L)'
;MNEQEKASSLSGVKAALRDGRNPFPLDRTTGPLLAEGTRERLMRLCPLAEKGKPLMMTGISGSQKALAAAALLKNCDRAVIIVPDQKDIFRWEEDLAFFAPDYDAHPFPLVEEAGFHVTFTGTERLRDRMQSLSLLMEKKKTVILATSIEAAQKIVSPQLLKDHALTFTLGEEWGREDLLEKLVSAGYERVGQVERCGHFAVRGDIVDIFPISEAHPLRIEFFGDEIDSIRSFDEDSQRSMERFEKAMVLPLSLKEEKKSILFDYLDGGLILYDEPQRSEENLNRYFKEEKENRGKAFPWNDMVRRGRKGNREIIFSLLNRSLTAFQPVIFGWQGQSMTNYQRQIPIFIEDLKSLLKKEWKVLLVVPRASEEEELKEILKEYEIPLSSDMTSSSVCLVHGVLSEGYEMAPEKLALLTAGDILGKQKIRRVRGAGKGRQIRYFSDLNPGDYVVQDVHGIGKYLGLKTIELSGVHRDYIAIQYAGNDKLYLPVEKISTLEKYIGPEGGTPVLNKMGEAHWEKIRSKARKSIEELAERLLDIYAKREITKGIAFAKDGPEQREFEDTFPFVETEDQLTAIDGIKQAMERPVPMDMLLCGDVGFGKTEVAMRAVFKCVMSGYQAMVLCPTTVLSQQHYKNFKDRMDNFGVNVALLNRFTTLKEKKEILRRLKDGDIDVVIGTHAVLNKKVECRKLGLLVVDEEQRFGVVQKEKWKSWSSGIDVLTLSATPIPRTLHMSLTGVRDMVTITTPPSNRHAIQTYVTEYDDTIVRDAILREKERGGQTYFVYNRIESMPAMLDHLRSILPENVTIGVAYGRMEGRQLEKVMLDFYDEKYDVLLCTTLIENGLDQPNANTMLVYDADRMGLSQIYQMRGRVGRSEKIARAWFFYRKGKVLSEVAEKRLDTIREFTELGSGFKVAMRDLEIRGAGNLLGAAQHGNIASVGFATYCTMLEEAVERLRAKRENRPLPKKLPNTTIEFRQDAYLDESYISNEEQKMEIYRRLAAVENDKALSDLIDEVVDRFGTPTRPVEKLFHISRIRVKARQLGIGSIMDSGASFVITWADEEPMRGWNPMKLPRTMLPYIRLLPGHMAKMNINKKAITGDEMKWMAQFMDEMYKEVKGE
;
A
#
# COMPACT_ATOMS: atom_id res chain seq x y z
N MET A 1 31.90 27.65 2.88
CA MET A 1 31.36 26.33 3.25
C MET A 1 30.27 25.99 2.26
N ASN A 2 30.57 25.10 1.33
CA ASN A 2 29.66 24.69 0.24
C ASN A 2 28.46 23.92 0.81
N GLU A 3 27.32 23.95 0.13
CA GLU A 3 26.13 23.17 0.52
C GLU A 3 26.40 21.66 0.63
N GLN A 4 27.40 21.14 -0.10
CA GLN A 4 27.92 19.77 0.04
C GLN A 4 28.55 19.47 1.42
N GLU A 5 29.19 20.44 2.08
CA GLU A 5 29.77 20.26 3.42
C GLU A 5 28.70 20.28 4.54
N LYS A 6 27.52 20.86 4.28
CA LYS A 6 26.40 20.82 5.24
C LYS A 6 25.68 19.47 5.23
N ALA A 7 25.61 18.81 4.08
CA ALA A 7 24.96 17.51 3.90
C ALA A 7 25.70 16.35 4.59
N SER A 8 27.02 16.43 4.76
CA SER A 8 27.83 15.39 5.42
C SER A 8 27.80 15.44 6.96
N SER A 9 27.15 16.45 7.56
CA SER A 9 27.00 16.54 9.01
C SER A 9 25.77 15.75 9.50
N LEU A 10 25.88 15.08 10.65
CA LEU A 10 24.78 14.37 11.32
C LEU A 10 23.54 15.28 11.55
N SER A 11 23.75 16.59 11.66
CA SER A 11 22.68 17.61 11.71
C SER A 11 22.01 17.86 10.35
N GLY A 12 22.76 17.85 9.25
CA GLY A 12 22.24 18.00 7.89
C GLY A 12 21.45 16.78 7.42
N VAL A 13 21.92 15.58 7.74
CA VAL A 13 21.22 14.31 7.47
C VAL A 13 19.87 14.27 8.20
N LYS A 14 19.81 14.68 9.47
CA LYS A 14 18.56 14.75 10.25
C LYS A 14 17.57 15.81 9.74
N ALA A 15 18.07 16.91 9.18
CA ALA A 15 17.23 17.94 8.56
C ALA A 15 16.64 17.45 7.22
N ALA A 16 17.45 16.83 6.37
CA ALA A 16 16.99 16.24 5.11
C ALA A 16 15.95 15.13 5.32
N LEU A 17 16.15 14.26 6.33
CA LEU A 17 15.18 13.22 6.72
C LEU A 17 13.87 13.79 7.29
N ARG A 18 13.91 14.97 7.95
CA ARG A 18 12.72 15.66 8.45
C ARG A 18 11.87 16.24 7.33
N ASP A 19 12.50 16.70 6.26
CA ASP A 19 11.85 17.32 5.10
C ASP A 19 11.58 16.31 3.95
N GLY A 20 11.82 15.01 4.18
CA GLY A 20 11.57 13.96 3.19
C GLY A 20 12.54 13.97 1.99
N ARG A 21 13.69 14.63 2.11
CA ARG A 21 14.73 14.69 1.06
C ARG A 21 15.76 13.60 1.29
N ASN A 22 16.23 12.96 0.20
CA ASN A 22 17.34 12.03 0.28
C ASN A 22 18.61 12.79 0.71
N PRO A 23 19.25 12.46 1.85
CA PRO A 23 20.44 13.15 2.35
C PRO A 23 21.67 13.01 1.43
N PHE A 24 21.64 12.08 0.47
CA PHE A 24 22.70 11.85 -0.51
C PHE A 24 22.12 11.89 -1.94
N PRO A 25 22.13 13.05 -2.62
CA PRO A 25 21.61 13.14 -3.98
C PRO A 25 22.47 12.30 -4.94
N LEU A 26 21.83 11.47 -5.77
CA LEU A 26 22.51 10.74 -6.84
C LEU A 26 23.21 11.73 -7.77
N ASP A 27 24.42 11.39 -8.22
CA ASP A 27 25.13 12.16 -9.22
C ASP A 27 24.36 12.14 -10.54
N ARG A 28 24.11 13.34 -11.08
CA ARG A 28 23.41 13.55 -12.35
C ARG A 28 24.34 14.08 -13.44
N THR A 29 25.64 14.14 -13.20
CA THR A 29 26.59 14.84 -14.09
C THR A 29 27.57 13.91 -14.79
N THR A 30 28.07 12.89 -14.10
CA THR A 30 29.10 11.98 -14.62
C THR A 30 28.57 11.11 -15.76
N GLY A 31 27.39 10.52 -15.60
CA GLY A 31 26.76 9.71 -16.64
C GLY A 31 26.55 10.47 -17.97
N PRO A 32 25.93 11.67 -17.97
CA PRO A 32 25.81 12.50 -19.16
C PRO A 32 27.13 12.90 -19.83
N LEU A 33 28.20 13.07 -19.04
CA LEU A 33 29.54 13.37 -19.54
C LEU A 33 30.15 12.16 -20.25
N LEU A 34 30.01 10.95 -19.68
CA LEU A 34 30.43 9.70 -20.33
C LEU A 34 29.66 9.45 -21.64
N ALA A 35 28.35 9.74 -21.64
CA ALA A 35 27.52 9.65 -22.85
C ALA A 35 27.98 10.64 -23.93
N GLU A 36 28.42 11.85 -23.56
CA GLU A 36 28.95 12.83 -24.51
C GLU A 36 30.27 12.39 -25.15
N GLY A 37 31.23 11.90 -24.35
CA GLY A 37 32.49 11.38 -24.88
C GLY A 37 32.25 10.20 -25.83
N THR A 38 31.31 9.31 -25.49
CA THR A 38 30.90 8.20 -26.35
C THR A 38 30.25 8.69 -27.64
N ARG A 39 29.42 9.75 -27.58
CA ARG A 39 28.78 10.36 -28.75
C ARG A 39 29.82 10.88 -29.74
N GLU A 40 30.80 11.66 -29.28
CA GLU A 40 31.86 12.17 -30.15
C GLU A 40 32.59 11.06 -30.88
N ARG A 41 32.84 9.94 -30.21
CA ARG A 41 33.47 8.76 -30.80
C ARG A 41 32.56 8.09 -31.83
N LEU A 42 31.29 7.86 -31.50
CA LEU A 42 30.33 7.27 -32.42
C LEU A 42 30.17 8.12 -33.69
N MET A 43 30.15 9.45 -33.56
CA MET A 43 30.09 10.37 -34.71
C MET A 43 31.33 10.27 -35.63
N ARG A 44 32.49 9.87 -35.11
CA ARG A 44 33.73 9.69 -35.90
C ARG A 44 33.84 8.31 -36.53
N LEU A 45 33.40 7.26 -35.84
CA LEU A 45 33.69 5.86 -36.19
C LEU A 45 32.51 5.11 -36.78
N CYS A 46 31.29 5.54 -36.49
CA CYS A 46 30.07 4.87 -36.90
C CYS A 46 29.47 5.58 -38.12
N PRO A 47 29.07 4.86 -39.18
CA PRO A 47 28.14 5.44 -40.15
C PRO A 47 26.88 5.86 -39.39
N LEU A 48 26.50 7.13 -39.49
CA LEU A 48 25.28 7.65 -38.86
C LEU A 48 24.11 6.75 -39.25
N ALA A 49 23.29 6.36 -38.28
CA ALA A 49 22.08 5.59 -38.56
C ALA A 49 21.16 6.41 -39.48
N GLU A 50 21.19 6.10 -40.76
CA GLU A 50 20.33 6.70 -41.78
C GLU A 50 18.94 6.07 -41.72
N LYS A 51 17.90 6.87 -42.02
CA LYS A 51 16.54 6.34 -42.12
C LYS A 51 16.51 5.22 -43.16
N GLY A 52 16.03 4.04 -42.76
CA GLY A 52 15.93 2.87 -43.63
C GLY A 52 17.19 1.99 -43.74
N LYS A 53 18.30 2.34 -43.08
CA LYS A 53 19.50 1.49 -42.98
C LYS A 53 19.81 1.18 -41.50
N PRO A 54 19.37 0.03 -40.97
CA PRO A 54 19.62 -0.30 -39.57
C PRO A 54 21.11 -0.51 -39.30
N LEU A 55 21.55 -0.05 -38.13
CA LEU A 55 22.91 -0.25 -37.62
C LEU A 55 22.91 -1.34 -36.57
N MET A 56 23.81 -2.31 -36.66
CA MET A 56 24.00 -3.36 -35.65
C MET A 56 25.32 -3.16 -34.92
N MET A 57 25.25 -2.93 -33.62
CA MET A 57 26.41 -2.85 -32.74
C MET A 57 26.62 -4.22 -32.08
N THR A 58 27.74 -4.85 -32.43
CA THR A 58 28.12 -6.20 -31.99
C THR A 58 29.13 -6.15 -30.84
N GLY A 59 29.06 -7.10 -29.90
CA GLY A 59 29.99 -7.16 -28.76
C GLY A 59 29.63 -6.21 -27.60
N ILE A 60 28.43 -5.62 -27.64
CA ILE A 60 27.94 -4.73 -26.60
C ILE A 60 27.06 -5.48 -25.59
N SER A 61 27.34 -5.31 -24.31
CA SER A 61 26.66 -6.00 -23.21
C SER A 61 26.34 -5.06 -22.05
N GLY A 62 25.32 -5.45 -21.29
CA GLY A 62 24.96 -4.79 -20.04
C GLY A 62 24.79 -3.29 -20.13
N SER A 63 25.32 -2.56 -19.16
CA SER A 63 25.14 -1.10 -19.03
C SER A 63 25.81 -0.29 -20.14
N GLN A 64 26.71 -0.91 -20.92
CA GLN A 64 27.26 -0.31 -22.13
C GLN A 64 26.17 -0.05 -23.18
N LYS A 65 25.11 -0.86 -23.22
CA LYS A 65 23.96 -0.65 -24.12
C LYS A 65 23.24 0.66 -23.78
N ALA A 66 23.02 0.94 -22.50
CA ALA A 66 22.41 2.18 -22.03
C ALA A 66 23.32 3.38 -22.28
N LEU A 67 24.65 3.25 -22.10
CA LEU A 67 25.62 4.28 -22.47
C LEU A 67 25.54 4.62 -23.96
N ALA A 68 25.58 3.61 -24.82
CA ALA A 68 25.48 3.80 -26.26
C ALA A 68 24.13 4.43 -26.64
N ALA A 69 23.02 3.94 -26.06
CA ALA A 69 21.69 4.52 -26.26
C ALA A 69 21.65 5.99 -25.81
N ALA A 70 22.17 6.35 -24.64
CA ALA A 70 22.24 7.73 -24.15
C ALA A 70 23.03 8.64 -25.10
N ALA A 71 24.15 8.15 -25.64
CA ALA A 71 24.93 8.88 -26.64
C ALA A 71 24.14 9.16 -27.93
N LEU A 72 23.31 8.20 -28.35
CA LEU A 72 22.47 8.28 -29.55
C LEU A 72 21.21 9.12 -29.33
N LEU A 73 20.63 9.07 -28.13
CA LEU A 73 19.45 9.82 -27.72
C LEU A 73 19.67 11.33 -27.83
N LYS A 74 20.87 11.86 -27.61
CA LYS A 74 21.12 13.31 -27.74
C LYS A 74 20.73 13.93 -29.10
N ASN A 75 20.55 13.11 -30.15
CA ASN A 75 20.10 13.54 -31.47
C ASN A 75 18.60 13.27 -31.75
N CYS A 76 17.86 12.76 -30.76
CA CYS A 76 16.47 12.33 -30.84
C CYS A 76 15.74 12.57 -29.51
N ASP A 77 14.65 13.35 -29.52
CA ASP A 77 13.87 13.55 -28.28
C ASP A 77 13.07 12.31 -27.87
N ARG A 78 12.80 11.39 -28.81
CA ARG A 78 11.93 10.22 -28.56
C ARG A 78 12.59 8.94 -29.03
N ALA A 79 12.54 7.92 -28.17
CA ALA A 79 12.96 6.58 -28.53
C ALA A 79 12.04 5.48 -27.99
N VAL A 80 12.05 4.34 -28.68
CA VAL A 80 11.48 3.09 -28.17
C VAL A 80 12.58 2.04 -28.10
N ILE A 81 12.72 1.37 -26.97
CA ILE A 81 13.66 0.27 -26.76
C ILE A 81 12.88 -1.03 -26.61
N ILE A 82 13.15 -1.96 -27.52
CA ILE A 82 12.57 -3.29 -27.51
C ILE A 82 13.51 -4.24 -26.78
N VAL A 83 13.05 -4.77 -25.66
CA VAL A 83 13.81 -5.70 -24.83
C VAL A 83 13.25 -7.13 -24.91
N PRO A 84 14.07 -8.16 -24.62
CA PRO A 84 13.59 -9.55 -24.66
C PRO A 84 12.55 -9.88 -23.61
N ASP A 85 12.83 -9.53 -22.34
CA ASP A 85 12.03 -9.91 -21.18
C ASP A 85 11.69 -8.69 -20.29
N GLN A 86 10.65 -8.78 -19.47
CA GLN A 86 10.25 -7.68 -18.57
C GLN A 86 11.33 -7.30 -17.54
N LYS A 87 12.14 -8.26 -17.06
CA LYS A 87 13.27 -7.97 -16.16
C LYS A 87 14.29 -7.01 -16.78
N ASP A 88 14.40 -7.00 -18.11
CA ASP A 88 15.35 -6.14 -18.83
C ASP A 88 14.84 -4.70 -18.86
N ILE A 89 13.52 -4.46 -18.79
CA ILE A 89 12.94 -3.11 -18.68
C ILE A 89 13.49 -2.38 -17.45
N PHE A 90 13.47 -3.03 -16.27
CA PHE A 90 13.99 -2.44 -15.04
C PHE A 90 15.47 -2.09 -15.15
N ARG A 91 16.25 -3.00 -15.73
CA ARG A 91 17.68 -2.81 -15.97
C ARG A 91 17.95 -1.59 -16.87
N TRP A 92 17.20 -1.48 -17.96
CA TRP A 92 17.29 -0.36 -18.88
C TRP A 92 16.86 0.96 -18.23
N GLU A 93 15.81 0.96 -17.42
CA GLU A 93 15.35 2.14 -16.67
C GLU A 93 16.42 2.64 -15.71
N GLU A 94 17.04 1.74 -14.93
CA GLU A 94 18.12 2.06 -13.99
C GLU A 94 19.35 2.63 -14.70
N ASP A 95 19.84 1.94 -15.74
CA ASP A 95 21.05 2.37 -16.43
C ASP A 95 20.83 3.69 -17.22
N LEU A 96 19.65 3.89 -17.81
CA LEU A 96 19.31 5.15 -18.49
C LEU A 96 19.15 6.31 -17.50
N ALA A 97 18.64 6.08 -16.29
CA ALA A 97 18.56 7.13 -15.27
C ALA A 97 19.95 7.66 -14.89
N PHE A 98 20.99 6.83 -14.97
CA PHE A 98 22.38 7.26 -14.77
C PHE A 98 22.95 8.00 -15.99
N PHE A 99 22.85 7.44 -17.20
CA PHE A 99 23.49 8.03 -18.40
C PHE A 99 22.70 9.14 -19.09
N ALA A 100 21.37 9.13 -18.97
CA ALA A 100 20.44 10.05 -19.63
C ALA A 100 19.32 10.51 -18.66
N PRO A 101 19.65 11.16 -17.52
CA PRO A 101 18.68 11.62 -16.52
C PRO A 101 17.68 12.66 -17.05
N ASP A 102 17.98 13.30 -18.19
CA ASP A 102 17.08 14.25 -18.86
C ASP A 102 15.97 13.57 -19.69
N TYR A 103 16.02 12.24 -19.81
CA TYR A 103 15.02 11.45 -20.52
C TYR A 103 14.19 10.65 -19.53
N ASP A 104 12.88 10.84 -19.59
CA ASP A 104 11.97 10.04 -18.80
C ASP A 104 11.77 8.68 -19.46
N ALA A 105 12.19 7.60 -18.77
CA ALA A 105 12.02 6.23 -19.23
C ALA A 105 10.73 5.62 -18.67
N HIS A 106 9.83 5.16 -19.53
CA HIS A 106 8.52 4.61 -19.14
C HIS A 106 8.28 3.22 -19.75
N PRO A 107 7.73 2.26 -18.99
CA PRO A 107 7.36 0.95 -19.51
C PRO A 107 6.06 1.02 -20.32
N PHE A 108 5.95 0.20 -21.36
CA PHE A 108 4.72 0.04 -22.16
C PHE A 108 4.11 -1.35 -21.94
N PRO A 109 3.09 -1.51 -21.09
CA PRO A 109 2.61 -2.83 -20.68
C PRO A 109 1.62 -3.47 -21.67
N LEU A 110 1.50 -4.80 -21.57
CA LEU A 110 0.45 -5.60 -22.19
C LEU A 110 -0.89 -5.43 -21.44
N VAL A 111 -1.95 -5.10 -22.17
CA VAL A 111 -3.31 -4.87 -21.68
C VAL A 111 -4.20 -5.80 -22.48
N GLU A 112 -4.75 -6.78 -21.78
CA GLU A 112 -5.69 -7.73 -22.34
C GLU A 112 -7.09 -7.13 -22.33
N GLU A 113 -7.73 -7.07 -23.49
CA GLU A 113 -9.16 -6.76 -23.56
C GLU A 113 -9.94 -8.00 -23.17
N ALA A 114 -10.35 -8.10 -21.90
CA ALA A 114 -11.36 -9.06 -21.50
C ALA A 114 -12.73 -8.53 -21.96
N GLY A 115 -13.49 -9.35 -22.69
CA GLY A 115 -14.82 -9.00 -23.21
C GLY A 115 -15.92 -8.79 -22.15
N PHE A 116 -15.57 -8.82 -20.86
CA PHE A 116 -16.46 -8.54 -19.73
C PHE A 116 -15.77 -7.58 -18.77
N HIS A 117 -16.56 -6.65 -18.20
CA HIS A 117 -16.22 -5.58 -17.25
C HIS A 117 -14.75 -5.45 -16.85
N VAL A 118 -14.14 -4.33 -17.24
CA VAL A 118 -12.74 -3.96 -16.96
C VAL A 118 -12.41 -4.16 -15.47
N THR A 119 -11.42 -5.01 -15.19
CA THR A 119 -10.89 -5.17 -13.82
C THR A 119 -10.02 -3.98 -13.44
N PHE A 120 -9.91 -3.65 -12.15
CA PHE A 120 -9.06 -2.57 -11.65
C PHE A 120 -7.60 -2.69 -12.14
N THR A 121 -7.02 -3.89 -12.08
CA THR A 121 -5.66 -4.16 -12.61
C THR A 121 -5.51 -3.95 -14.13
N GLY A 122 -6.57 -4.18 -14.90
CA GLY A 122 -6.60 -3.85 -16.32
C GLY A 122 -6.61 -2.33 -16.55
N THR A 123 -7.20 -1.59 -15.62
CA THR A 123 -7.28 -0.12 -15.64
C THR A 123 -5.91 0.51 -15.36
N GLU A 124 -5.13 -0.01 -14.40
CA GLU A 124 -3.77 0.48 -14.13
C GLU A 124 -2.81 0.23 -15.30
N ARG A 125 -2.83 -0.97 -15.89
CA ARG A 125 -1.99 -1.24 -17.07
C ARG A 125 -2.41 -0.42 -18.28
N LEU A 126 -3.72 -0.19 -18.42
CA LEU A 126 -4.23 0.72 -19.42
C LEU A 126 -3.75 2.15 -19.14
N ARG A 127 -3.70 2.57 -17.87
CA ARG A 127 -3.16 3.87 -17.46
C ARG A 127 -1.69 4.03 -17.88
N ASP A 128 -0.81 3.12 -17.48
CA ASP A 128 0.61 3.15 -17.82
C ASP A 128 0.84 3.17 -19.34
N ARG A 129 0.03 2.42 -20.09
CA ARG A 129 0.02 2.47 -21.55
C ARG A 129 -0.38 3.85 -22.07
N MET A 130 -1.51 4.38 -21.60
CA MET A 130 -2.04 5.66 -22.08
C MET A 130 -1.10 6.81 -21.72
N GLN A 131 -0.43 6.74 -20.56
CA GLN A 131 0.64 7.65 -20.18
C GLN A 131 1.80 7.58 -21.19
N SER A 132 2.28 6.38 -21.53
CA SER A 132 3.34 6.19 -22.52
C SER A 132 2.97 6.75 -23.90
N LEU A 133 1.72 6.56 -24.33
CA LEU A 133 1.22 7.12 -25.59
C LEU A 133 1.13 8.65 -25.53
N SER A 134 0.66 9.21 -24.41
CA SER A 134 0.59 10.65 -24.18
C SER A 134 1.97 11.30 -24.28
N LEU A 135 2.98 10.74 -23.62
CA LEU A 135 4.35 11.26 -23.64
C LEU A 135 4.95 11.28 -25.05
N LEU A 136 4.70 10.24 -25.86
CA LEU A 136 5.12 10.21 -27.26
C LEU A 136 4.41 11.28 -28.12
N MET A 137 3.17 11.65 -27.77
CA MET A 137 2.38 12.67 -28.44
C MET A 137 2.80 14.10 -28.09
N GLU A 138 3.18 14.36 -26.84
CA GLU A 138 3.58 15.68 -26.33
C GLU A 138 4.97 16.16 -26.79
N LYS A 139 5.74 15.29 -27.47
CA LYS A 139 7.11 15.58 -27.96
C LYS A 139 8.10 15.95 -26.85
N LYS A 140 7.93 15.39 -25.65
CA LYS A 140 8.91 15.48 -24.55
C LYS A 140 10.10 14.55 -24.81
N LYS A 141 11.20 14.78 -24.07
CA LYS A 141 12.37 13.88 -24.05
C LYS A 141 12.00 12.59 -23.33
N THR A 142 11.69 11.53 -24.07
CA THR A 142 11.11 10.31 -23.51
C THR A 142 11.66 9.06 -24.18
N VAL A 143 11.87 8.02 -23.36
CA VAL A 143 12.22 6.67 -23.80
C VAL A 143 11.11 5.72 -23.37
N ILE A 144 10.51 5.00 -24.33
CA ILE A 144 9.53 3.96 -24.03
C ILE A 144 10.21 2.59 -24.08
N LEU A 145 10.10 1.83 -23.00
CA LEU A 145 10.66 0.48 -22.86
C LEU A 145 9.54 -0.54 -23.03
N ALA A 146 9.71 -1.52 -23.92
CA ALA A 146 8.69 -2.52 -24.19
C ALA A 146 9.31 -3.86 -24.54
N THR A 147 8.67 -4.96 -24.17
CA THR A 147 8.97 -6.26 -24.78
C THR A 147 8.47 -6.31 -26.23
N SER A 148 8.91 -7.31 -26.99
CA SER A 148 8.41 -7.53 -28.36
C SER A 148 6.91 -7.78 -28.42
N ILE A 149 6.36 -8.47 -27.43
CA ILE A 149 4.91 -8.72 -27.30
C ILE A 149 4.19 -7.40 -27.08
N GLU A 150 4.70 -6.58 -26.17
CA GLU A 150 4.10 -5.31 -25.81
C GLU A 150 4.09 -4.31 -26.97
N ALA A 151 5.20 -4.18 -27.69
CA ALA A 151 5.31 -3.28 -28.85
C ALA A 151 4.52 -3.75 -30.08
N ALA A 152 4.31 -5.07 -30.22
CA ALA A 152 3.59 -5.65 -31.36
C ALA A 152 2.06 -5.48 -31.28
N GLN A 153 1.52 -5.06 -30.13
CA GLN A 153 0.07 -4.92 -29.93
C GLN A 153 -0.58 -3.95 -30.90
N LYS A 154 -1.78 -4.31 -31.37
CA LYS A 154 -2.64 -3.41 -32.13
C LYS A 154 -3.26 -2.38 -31.19
N ILE A 155 -2.97 -1.12 -31.46
CA ILE A 155 -3.45 0.03 -30.70
C ILE A 155 -4.17 1.03 -31.60
N VAL A 156 -4.85 1.98 -30.96
CA VAL A 156 -5.49 3.13 -31.64
C VAL A 156 -4.44 3.98 -32.35
N SER A 157 -4.81 4.63 -33.45
CA SER A 157 -3.85 5.46 -34.19
C SER A 157 -3.55 6.77 -33.45
N PRO A 158 -2.34 7.34 -33.60
CA PRO A 158 -2.00 8.60 -32.96
C PRO A 158 -2.94 9.75 -33.37
N GLN A 159 -3.39 9.76 -34.63
CA GLN A 159 -4.32 10.78 -35.13
C GLN A 159 -5.68 10.63 -34.46
N LEU A 160 -6.25 9.42 -34.46
CA LEU A 160 -7.55 9.17 -33.84
C LEU A 160 -7.54 9.53 -32.35
N LEU A 161 -6.46 9.18 -31.64
CA LEU A 161 -6.31 9.48 -30.23
C LEU A 161 -6.19 10.99 -29.98
N LYS A 162 -5.47 11.72 -30.84
CA LYS A 162 -5.39 13.20 -30.79
C LYS A 162 -6.73 13.87 -31.06
N ASP A 163 -7.47 13.39 -32.05
CA ASP A 163 -8.75 13.99 -32.46
C ASP A 163 -9.82 13.87 -31.35
N HIS A 164 -9.68 12.87 -30.47
CA HIS A 164 -10.58 12.63 -29.33
C HIS A 164 -9.99 13.06 -27.98
N ALA A 165 -8.78 13.62 -27.95
CA ALA A 165 -8.18 14.12 -26.72
C ALA A 165 -8.78 15.49 -26.36
N LEU A 166 -9.18 15.66 -25.10
CA LEU A 166 -9.63 16.96 -24.59
C LEU A 166 -8.41 17.70 -24.06
N THR A 167 -8.14 18.88 -24.62
CA THR A 167 -7.00 19.71 -24.20
C THR A 167 -7.53 20.94 -23.51
N PHE A 168 -6.97 21.25 -22.34
CA PHE A 168 -7.35 22.39 -21.52
C PHE A 168 -6.14 23.32 -21.40
N THR A 169 -6.35 24.61 -21.67
CA THR A 169 -5.32 25.65 -21.50
C THR A 169 -5.85 26.73 -20.56
N LEU A 170 -4.99 27.27 -19.70
CA LEU A 170 -5.34 28.39 -18.84
C LEU A 170 -5.84 29.59 -19.66
N GLY A 171 -6.97 30.17 -19.25
CA GLY A 171 -7.63 31.29 -19.96
C GLY A 171 -8.43 30.91 -21.21
N GLU A 172 -8.56 29.62 -21.51
CA GLU A 172 -9.40 29.13 -22.62
C GLU A 172 -10.87 29.08 -22.20
N GLU A 173 -11.78 29.43 -23.13
CA GLU A 173 -13.22 29.29 -22.92
C GLU A 173 -13.69 27.87 -23.24
N TRP A 174 -14.38 27.26 -22.27
CA TRP A 174 -14.96 25.93 -22.39
C TRP A 174 -16.40 25.95 -21.87
N GLY A 175 -17.35 25.73 -22.79
CA GLY A 175 -18.75 25.52 -22.44
C GLY A 175 -18.88 24.30 -21.53
N ARG A 176 -19.36 24.53 -20.31
CA ARG A 176 -19.38 23.48 -19.27
C ARG A 176 -20.22 22.27 -19.68
N GLU A 177 -21.42 22.47 -20.22
CA GLU A 177 -22.29 21.35 -20.63
C GLU A 177 -21.64 20.51 -21.75
N ASP A 178 -21.01 21.17 -22.73
CA ASP A 178 -20.28 20.52 -23.81
C ASP A 178 -19.09 19.69 -23.28
N LEU A 179 -18.39 20.18 -22.26
CA LEU A 179 -17.33 19.42 -21.60
C LEU A 179 -17.87 18.15 -20.96
N LEU A 180 -18.99 18.21 -20.23
CA LEU A 180 -19.56 17.04 -19.58
C LEU A 180 -20.01 15.98 -20.61
N GLU A 181 -20.64 16.41 -21.71
CA GLU A 181 -21.05 15.50 -22.79
C GLU A 181 -19.84 14.85 -23.48
N LYS A 182 -18.77 15.62 -23.70
CA LYS A 182 -17.50 15.10 -24.24
C LYS A 182 -16.82 14.09 -23.31
N LEU A 183 -16.83 14.31 -22.00
CA LEU A 183 -16.27 13.35 -21.04
C LEU A 183 -17.05 12.03 -21.03
N VAL A 184 -18.38 12.09 -21.01
CA VAL A 184 -19.22 10.89 -21.08
C VAL A 184 -19.02 10.12 -22.38
N SER A 185 -18.96 10.81 -23.51
CA SER A 185 -18.71 10.18 -24.82
C SER A 185 -17.30 9.59 -24.95
N ALA A 186 -16.31 10.16 -24.25
CA ALA A 186 -14.96 9.63 -24.11
C ALA A 186 -14.86 8.41 -23.15
N GLY A 187 -15.97 8.02 -22.51
CA GLY A 187 -16.06 6.86 -21.64
C GLY A 187 -15.84 7.13 -20.16
N TYR A 188 -15.83 8.40 -19.73
CA TYR A 188 -15.73 8.77 -18.32
C TYR A 188 -17.08 8.65 -17.61
N GLU A 189 -17.05 8.24 -16.35
CA GLU A 189 -18.20 8.03 -15.47
C GLU A 189 -18.38 9.25 -14.55
N ARG A 190 -19.60 9.82 -14.52
CA ARG A 190 -19.94 10.92 -13.61
C ARG A 190 -20.21 10.38 -12.21
N VAL A 191 -19.49 10.90 -11.23
CA VAL A 191 -19.59 10.49 -9.82
C VAL A 191 -19.68 11.70 -8.89
N GLY A 192 -20.04 11.49 -7.62
CA GLY A 192 -20.01 12.55 -6.61
C GLY A 192 -18.59 12.92 -6.16
N GLN A 193 -17.66 11.98 -6.26
CA GLN A 193 -16.26 12.14 -5.89
C GLN A 193 -15.38 11.29 -6.78
N VAL A 194 -14.29 11.90 -7.24
CA VAL A 194 -13.30 11.23 -8.06
C VAL A 194 -12.40 10.38 -7.18
N GLU A 195 -12.43 9.06 -7.39
CA GLU A 195 -11.65 8.09 -6.62
C GLU A 195 -10.75 7.23 -7.53
N ARG A 196 -11.11 7.01 -8.80
CA ARG A 196 -10.36 6.17 -9.73
C ARG A 196 -10.29 6.79 -11.13
N CYS A 197 -9.33 6.31 -11.94
CA CYS A 197 -9.24 6.73 -13.34
C CYS A 197 -10.54 6.49 -14.10
N GLY A 198 -10.88 7.43 -14.96
CA GLY A 198 -12.15 7.42 -15.69
C GLY A 198 -13.31 8.03 -14.94
N HIS A 199 -13.12 8.49 -13.70
CA HIS A 199 -14.12 9.29 -13.00
C HIS A 199 -14.03 10.76 -13.34
N PHE A 200 -15.17 11.44 -13.31
CA PHE A 200 -15.23 12.88 -13.17
C PHE A 200 -16.34 13.30 -12.22
N ALA A 201 -16.14 14.40 -11.50
CA ALA A 201 -17.10 15.00 -10.60
C ALA A 201 -17.22 16.50 -10.90
N VAL A 202 -18.39 17.05 -10.58
CA VAL A 202 -18.75 18.44 -10.91
C VAL A 202 -19.28 19.11 -9.65
N ARG A 203 -18.65 20.21 -9.21
CA ARG A 203 -18.94 20.89 -7.94
C ARG A 203 -18.83 22.41 -8.08
N GLY A 204 -19.94 23.14 -8.04
CA GLY A 204 -19.89 24.60 -8.24
C GLY A 204 -19.16 24.93 -9.54
N ASP A 205 -18.10 25.72 -9.52
CA ASP A 205 -17.31 26.07 -10.70
C ASP A 205 -16.10 25.14 -10.94
N ILE A 206 -16.07 23.98 -10.28
CA ILE A 206 -14.98 23.01 -10.35
C ILE A 206 -15.41 21.75 -11.08
N VAL A 207 -14.54 21.27 -11.97
CA VAL A 207 -14.64 19.95 -12.61
C VAL A 207 -13.39 19.15 -12.24
N ASP A 208 -13.58 18.13 -11.42
CA ASP A 208 -12.54 17.15 -11.09
C ASP A 208 -12.61 16.00 -12.11
N ILE A 209 -11.49 15.63 -12.71
CA ILE A 209 -11.40 14.57 -13.73
C ILE A 209 -10.21 13.70 -13.35
N PHE A 210 -10.31 12.38 -13.43
CA PHE A 210 -9.14 11.50 -13.30
C PHE A 210 -8.76 10.92 -14.66
N PRO A 211 -7.83 11.57 -15.39
CA PRO A 211 -7.44 11.13 -16.71
C PRO A 211 -6.80 9.74 -16.66
N ILE A 212 -7.03 8.94 -17.69
CA ILE A 212 -6.37 7.64 -17.80
C ILE A 212 -4.87 7.76 -18.08
N SER A 213 -4.37 8.91 -18.54
CA SER A 213 -2.95 9.13 -18.84
C SER A 213 -2.14 9.70 -17.68
N GLU A 214 -2.79 10.14 -16.61
CA GLU A 214 -2.15 10.87 -15.51
C GLU A 214 -2.04 10.01 -14.25
N ALA A 215 -1.02 10.30 -13.43
CA ALA A 215 -0.82 9.63 -12.14
C ALA A 215 -1.82 10.11 -11.09
N HIS A 216 -2.24 11.38 -11.17
CA HIS A 216 -3.15 12.02 -10.24
C HIS A 216 -4.31 12.68 -10.98
N PRO A 217 -5.50 12.77 -10.36
CA PRO A 217 -6.61 13.48 -10.95
C PRO A 217 -6.33 14.99 -11.06
N LEU A 218 -7.02 15.62 -12.01
CA LEU A 218 -6.97 17.04 -12.31
C LEU A 218 -8.22 17.74 -11.80
N ARG A 219 -8.04 18.88 -11.17
CA ARG A 219 -9.04 19.85 -10.76
C ARG A 219 -8.98 21.04 -11.71
N ILE A 220 -10.04 21.25 -12.48
CA ILE A 220 -10.21 22.37 -13.40
C ILE A 220 -11.22 23.33 -12.77
N GLU A 221 -10.77 24.54 -12.45
CA GLU A 221 -11.56 25.62 -11.87
C GLU A 221 -11.92 26.64 -12.95
N PHE A 222 -13.20 26.99 -13.01
CA PHE A 222 -13.77 27.91 -13.99
C PHE A 222 -14.17 29.24 -13.35
N PHE A 223 -14.09 30.31 -14.12
CA PHE A 223 -14.72 31.59 -13.83
C PHE A 223 -15.67 31.95 -14.97
N GLY A 224 -16.96 31.65 -14.79
CA GLY A 224 -17.91 31.62 -15.91
C GLY A 224 -17.60 30.44 -16.84
N ASP A 225 -17.28 30.72 -18.10
CA ASP A 225 -16.86 29.72 -19.08
C ASP A 225 -15.33 29.70 -19.30
N GLU A 226 -14.56 30.58 -18.63
CA GLU A 226 -13.10 30.65 -18.76
C GLU A 226 -12.41 29.76 -17.71
N ILE A 227 -11.36 29.04 -18.12
CA ILE A 227 -10.53 28.23 -17.20
C ILE A 227 -9.61 29.14 -16.38
N ASP A 228 -9.87 29.27 -15.08
CA ASP A 228 -9.10 30.08 -14.13
C ASP A 228 -7.91 29.32 -13.53
N SER A 229 -8.05 28.01 -13.27
CA SER A 229 -6.92 27.22 -12.80
C SER A 229 -7.02 25.73 -13.13
N ILE A 230 -5.86 25.10 -13.36
CA ILE A 230 -5.74 23.65 -13.55
C ILE A 230 -4.72 23.14 -12.53
N ARG A 231 -5.11 22.17 -11.70
CA ARG A 231 -4.26 21.61 -10.64
C ARG A 231 -4.36 20.10 -10.61
N SER A 232 -3.30 19.38 -10.25
CA SER A 232 -3.45 17.98 -9.82
C SER A 232 -3.92 17.96 -8.37
N PHE A 233 -4.56 16.88 -7.93
CA PHE A 233 -4.89 16.65 -6.52
C PHE A 233 -4.71 15.18 -6.15
N ASP A 234 -4.49 14.91 -4.86
CA ASP A 234 -4.35 13.55 -4.34
C ASP A 234 -5.73 12.92 -4.15
N GLU A 235 -5.97 11.74 -4.72
CA GLU A 235 -7.28 11.08 -4.77
C GLU A 235 -7.81 10.65 -3.39
N ASP A 236 -6.94 10.37 -2.42
CA ASP A 236 -7.34 9.98 -1.07
C ASP A 236 -7.71 11.20 -0.23
N SER A 237 -6.85 12.23 -0.23
CA SER A 237 -7.02 13.44 0.58
C SER A 237 -7.85 14.53 -0.11
N GLN A 238 -8.07 14.42 -1.41
CA GLN A 238 -8.77 15.37 -2.28
C GLN A 238 -8.14 16.78 -2.32
N ARG A 239 -6.87 16.89 -1.91
CA ARG A 239 -6.12 18.16 -1.81
C ARG A 239 -5.30 18.42 -3.05
N SER A 240 -5.34 19.66 -3.52
CA SER A 240 -4.52 20.15 -4.63
C SER A 240 -3.02 19.97 -4.36
N MET A 241 -2.29 19.71 -5.43
CA MET A 241 -0.85 19.51 -5.46
C MET A 241 -0.23 20.54 -6.41
N GLU A 242 0.11 20.13 -7.63
CA GLU A 242 0.83 20.97 -8.60
C GLU A 242 -0.14 21.73 -9.51
N ARG A 243 0.27 22.92 -9.98
CA ARG A 243 -0.50 23.72 -10.94
C ARG A 243 0.05 23.54 -12.35
N PHE A 244 -0.84 23.51 -13.34
CA PHE A 244 -0.50 23.35 -14.75
C PHE A 244 -1.06 24.51 -15.58
N GLU A 245 -0.31 24.93 -16.60
CA GLU A 245 -0.82 25.88 -17.62
C GLU A 245 -1.66 25.16 -18.69
N LYS A 246 -1.40 23.87 -18.88
CA LYS A 246 -2.05 23.05 -19.90
C LYS A 246 -2.18 21.61 -19.42
N ALA A 247 -3.31 20.99 -19.72
CA ALA A 247 -3.54 19.57 -19.45
C ALA A 247 -4.21 18.87 -20.64
N MET A 248 -3.99 17.56 -20.76
CA MET A 248 -4.59 16.72 -21.78
C MET A 248 -5.32 15.54 -21.12
N VAL A 249 -6.55 15.30 -21.53
CA VAL A 249 -7.38 14.20 -21.06
C VAL A 249 -7.66 13.27 -22.24
N LEU A 250 -7.05 12.08 -22.20
CA LEU A 250 -7.24 11.05 -23.24
C LEU A 250 -8.54 10.26 -23.01
N PRO A 251 -9.19 9.76 -24.08
CA PRO A 251 -10.40 8.94 -23.96
C PRO A 251 -10.10 7.55 -23.35
N LEU A 252 -11.03 7.01 -22.56
CA LEU A 252 -10.91 5.64 -22.02
C LEU A 252 -11.24 4.57 -23.05
N SER A 253 -12.19 4.87 -23.94
CA SER A 253 -12.69 3.91 -24.92
C SER A 253 -12.94 4.59 -26.26
N LEU A 254 -12.47 3.96 -27.33
CA LEU A 254 -12.71 4.37 -28.71
C LEU A 254 -13.30 3.18 -29.46
N LYS A 255 -14.48 3.38 -30.05
CA LYS A 255 -15.21 2.33 -30.80
C LYS A 255 -14.72 2.22 -32.25
N GLU A 256 -13.42 2.10 -32.45
CA GLU A 256 -12.82 1.96 -33.77
C GLU A 256 -11.78 0.84 -33.85
N GLU A 257 -11.52 0.37 -35.07
CA GLU A 257 -10.63 -0.75 -35.33
C GLU A 257 -9.16 -0.37 -35.09
N LYS A 258 -8.51 -1.07 -34.14
CA LYS A 258 -7.10 -0.88 -33.79
C LYS A 258 -6.18 -1.41 -34.88
N LYS A 259 -5.52 -0.51 -35.63
CA LYS A 259 -4.66 -0.83 -36.78
C LYS A 259 -3.22 -0.34 -36.66
N SER A 260 -2.89 0.35 -35.58
CA SER A 260 -1.58 0.95 -35.36
C SER A 260 -0.74 0.17 -34.34
N ILE A 261 0.53 0.47 -34.23
CA ILE A 261 1.47 -0.06 -33.23
C ILE A 261 2.18 1.07 -32.49
N LEU A 262 2.93 0.72 -31.44
CA LEU A 262 3.73 1.68 -30.67
C LEU A 262 4.65 2.55 -31.57
N PHE A 263 5.26 1.96 -32.60
CA PHE A 263 6.14 2.70 -33.51
C PHE A 263 5.44 3.75 -34.37
N ASP A 264 4.12 3.65 -34.58
CA ASP A 264 3.39 4.65 -35.35
C ASP A 264 3.26 5.98 -34.58
N TYR A 265 3.50 5.98 -33.26
CA TYR A 265 3.58 7.18 -32.42
C TYR A 265 4.96 7.87 -32.49
N LEU A 266 5.97 7.21 -33.07
CA LEU A 266 7.28 7.79 -33.32
C LEU A 266 7.27 8.58 -34.64
N ASP A 267 7.14 9.90 -34.54
CA ASP A 267 7.28 10.82 -35.67
C ASP A 267 8.78 11.17 -35.89
N GLY A 268 9.55 10.21 -36.41
CA GLY A 268 10.97 10.38 -36.75
C GLY A 268 11.95 10.17 -35.59
N GLY A 269 11.68 9.20 -34.71
CA GLY A 269 12.50 8.89 -33.52
C GLY A 269 13.55 7.79 -33.73
N LEU A 270 14.05 7.27 -32.60
CA LEU A 270 15.03 6.18 -32.53
C LEU A 270 14.36 4.89 -32.04
N ILE A 271 14.58 3.76 -32.72
CA ILE A 271 14.15 2.44 -32.27
C ILE A 271 15.42 1.62 -31.97
N LEU A 272 15.50 1.09 -30.76
CA LEU A 272 16.62 0.25 -30.31
C LEU A 272 16.11 -1.17 -30.08
N TYR A 273 16.74 -2.16 -30.69
CA TYR A 273 16.42 -3.57 -30.48
C TYR A 273 17.52 -4.24 -29.66
N ASP A 274 17.18 -4.68 -28.45
CA ASP A 274 18.07 -5.46 -27.60
C ASP A 274 17.86 -6.97 -27.83
N GLU A 275 18.90 -7.66 -28.32
CA GLU A 275 18.89 -9.08 -28.65
C GLU A 275 17.62 -9.51 -29.44
N PRO A 276 17.40 -8.95 -30.65
CA PRO A 276 16.17 -9.12 -31.43
C PRO A 276 15.76 -10.57 -31.67
N GLN A 277 16.69 -11.52 -31.72
CA GLN A 277 16.36 -12.94 -31.92
C GLN A 277 15.58 -13.52 -30.72
N ARG A 278 15.93 -13.14 -29.49
CA ARG A 278 15.19 -13.56 -28.29
C ARG A 278 13.80 -12.92 -28.28
N SER A 279 13.75 -11.64 -28.63
CA SER A 279 12.51 -10.89 -28.81
C SER A 279 11.58 -11.54 -29.86
N GLU A 280 12.12 -12.00 -31.00
CA GLU A 280 11.39 -12.73 -32.04
C GLU A 280 10.86 -14.08 -31.53
N GLU A 281 11.70 -14.85 -30.83
CA GLU A 281 11.30 -16.13 -30.26
C GLU A 281 10.16 -15.97 -29.24
N ASN A 282 10.28 -14.99 -28.34
CA ASN A 282 9.27 -14.68 -27.33
C ASN A 282 7.93 -14.28 -27.97
N LEU A 283 7.95 -13.43 -29.00
CA LEU A 283 6.74 -13.05 -29.72
C LEU A 283 6.12 -14.24 -30.49
N ASN A 284 6.93 -15.10 -31.08
CA ASN A 284 6.46 -16.31 -31.73
C ASN A 284 5.86 -17.31 -30.74
N ARG A 285 6.40 -17.40 -29.52
CA ARG A 285 5.85 -18.19 -28.42
C ARG A 285 4.46 -17.66 -28.01
N TYR A 286 4.32 -16.35 -27.85
CA TYR A 286 3.03 -15.70 -27.54
C TYR A 286 1.91 -16.02 -28.55
N PHE A 287 2.22 -16.07 -29.86
CA PHE A 287 1.26 -16.48 -30.89
C PHE A 287 0.96 -17.99 -30.93
N LYS A 288 1.82 -18.82 -30.34
CA LYS A 288 1.59 -20.25 -30.19
C LYS A 288 0.73 -20.54 -28.96
N GLU A 289 0.92 -19.78 -27.89
CA GLU A 289 0.18 -19.89 -26.64
C GLU A 289 -1.32 -19.59 -26.85
N GLU A 290 -1.69 -18.53 -27.58
CA GLU A 290 -3.11 -18.32 -27.93
C GLU A 290 -3.31 -17.95 -29.40
N LYS A 291 -4.15 -18.72 -30.11
CA LYS A 291 -4.46 -18.45 -31.53
C LYS A 291 -5.13 -17.10 -31.75
N GLU A 292 -5.93 -16.64 -30.78
CA GLU A 292 -6.64 -15.35 -30.83
C GLU A 292 -5.66 -14.16 -30.80
N ASN A 293 -4.47 -14.32 -30.23
CA ASN A 293 -3.46 -13.26 -30.15
C ASN A 293 -2.96 -12.80 -31.52
N ARG A 294 -3.07 -13.64 -32.55
CA ARG A 294 -2.80 -13.25 -33.95
C ARG A 294 -3.73 -12.14 -34.45
N GLY A 295 -4.94 -12.05 -33.89
CA GLY A 295 -5.86 -10.96 -34.15
C GLY A 295 -5.47 -9.66 -33.44
N LYS A 296 -4.74 -9.74 -32.32
CA LYS A 296 -4.47 -8.64 -31.38
C LYS A 296 -3.08 -8.02 -31.51
N ALA A 297 -2.11 -8.71 -32.11
CA ALA A 297 -0.75 -8.21 -32.31
C ALA A 297 -0.21 -8.50 -33.71
N PHE A 298 0.80 -7.75 -34.15
CA PHE A 298 1.46 -7.95 -35.45
C PHE A 298 2.59 -8.98 -35.35
N PRO A 299 2.79 -9.83 -36.37
CA PRO A 299 3.97 -10.69 -36.47
C PRO A 299 5.29 -9.90 -36.46
N TRP A 300 6.38 -10.53 -36.04
CA TRP A 300 7.71 -9.90 -35.95
C TRP A 300 8.13 -9.13 -37.20
N ASN A 301 8.04 -9.77 -38.37
CA ASN A 301 8.41 -9.15 -39.65
C ASN A 301 7.55 -7.92 -40.00
N ASP A 302 6.28 -7.91 -39.60
CA ASP A 302 5.38 -6.78 -39.82
C ASP A 302 5.69 -5.63 -38.87
N MET A 303 6.00 -5.95 -37.61
CA MET A 303 6.41 -4.99 -36.58
C MET A 303 7.69 -4.26 -37.00
N VAL A 304 8.73 -5.00 -37.41
CA VAL A 304 10.01 -4.44 -37.88
C VAL A 304 9.81 -3.59 -39.14
N ARG A 305 9.04 -4.08 -40.13
CA ARG A 305 8.76 -3.33 -41.36
C ARG A 305 8.06 -1.99 -41.10
N ARG A 306 7.13 -1.95 -40.12
CA ARG A 306 6.45 -0.71 -39.70
C ARG A 306 7.41 0.23 -38.98
N GLY A 307 8.23 -0.27 -38.06
CA GLY A 307 9.24 0.53 -37.35
C GLY A 307 10.19 1.26 -38.30
N ARG A 308 10.62 0.60 -39.38
CA ARG A 308 11.51 1.17 -40.41
C ARG A 308 10.94 2.39 -41.15
N LYS A 309 9.62 2.59 -41.18
CA LYS A 309 8.99 3.72 -41.89
C LYS A 309 9.24 5.03 -41.14
N GLY A 310 10.33 5.71 -41.47
CA GLY A 310 10.59 7.08 -41.02
C GLY A 310 11.47 7.22 -39.77
N ASN A 311 11.78 6.11 -39.09
CA ASN A 311 12.61 6.08 -37.88
C ASN A 311 14.03 5.58 -38.15
N ARG A 312 14.94 5.87 -37.22
CA ARG A 312 16.30 5.30 -37.18
C ARG A 312 16.28 4.01 -36.37
N GLU A 313 16.94 2.97 -36.85
CA GLU A 313 16.95 1.65 -36.21
C GLU A 313 18.38 1.30 -35.77
N ILE A 314 18.53 0.91 -34.50
CA ILE A 314 19.80 0.44 -33.92
C ILE A 314 19.57 -0.90 -33.25
N ILE A 315 20.49 -1.82 -33.45
CA ILE A 315 20.40 -3.19 -32.98
C ILE A 315 21.60 -3.46 -32.08
N PHE A 316 21.33 -3.86 -30.85
CA PHE A 316 22.34 -4.36 -29.93
C PHE A 316 22.34 -5.88 -29.94
N SER A 317 23.51 -6.47 -30.17
CA SER A 317 23.69 -7.91 -29.98
C SER A 317 25.09 -8.22 -29.48
N LEU A 318 25.19 -9.15 -28.54
CA LEU A 318 26.47 -9.60 -28.04
C LEU A 318 27.29 -10.33 -29.13
N LEU A 319 26.62 -11.10 -29.99
CA LEU A 319 27.26 -11.92 -31.01
C LEU A 319 26.91 -11.42 -32.41
N ASN A 320 27.88 -11.43 -33.32
CA ASN A 320 27.62 -11.16 -34.73
C ASN A 320 26.81 -12.32 -35.33
N ARG A 321 25.51 -12.10 -35.55
CA ARG A 321 24.55 -13.10 -36.03
C ARG A 321 23.79 -12.55 -37.23
N SER A 322 23.46 -13.43 -38.18
CA SER A 322 22.62 -13.05 -39.32
C SER A 322 21.20 -12.71 -38.86
N LEU A 323 20.74 -11.50 -39.23
CA LEU A 323 19.42 -10.98 -38.92
C LEU A 323 18.63 -10.76 -40.21
N THR A 324 17.85 -11.76 -40.60
CA THR A 324 17.09 -11.79 -41.86
C THR A 324 16.14 -10.61 -42.03
N ALA A 325 15.51 -10.13 -40.95
CA ALA A 325 14.56 -9.02 -40.98
C ALA A 325 15.21 -7.63 -41.18
N PHE A 326 16.52 -7.48 -40.91
CA PHE A 326 17.15 -6.16 -40.78
C PHE A 326 18.19 -5.82 -41.87
N GLN A 327 18.98 -6.79 -42.37
CA GLN A 327 20.13 -6.52 -43.26
C GLN A 327 21.00 -5.33 -42.78
N PRO A 328 21.53 -5.35 -41.54
CA PRO A 328 22.12 -4.18 -40.93
C PRO A 328 23.56 -3.92 -41.37
N VAL A 329 24.00 -2.67 -41.27
CA VAL A 329 25.42 -2.31 -41.28
C VAL A 329 26.02 -2.69 -39.92
N ILE A 330 27.08 -3.49 -39.93
CA ILE A 330 27.68 -4.02 -38.70
C ILE A 330 28.78 -3.08 -38.20
N PHE A 331 28.73 -2.75 -36.92
CA PHE A 331 29.75 -2.02 -36.18
C PHE A 331 30.21 -2.84 -34.98
N GLY A 332 31.52 -2.97 -34.80
CA GLY A 332 32.12 -3.67 -33.66
C GLY A 332 32.27 -2.74 -32.46
N TRP A 333 31.55 -3.01 -31.37
CA TRP A 333 31.73 -2.31 -30.11
C TRP A 333 33.01 -2.78 -29.43
N GLN A 334 33.83 -1.84 -28.96
CA GLN A 334 35.13 -2.11 -28.33
C GLN A 334 35.06 -1.84 -26.83
N GLY A 335 34.17 -2.57 -26.15
CA GLY A 335 34.04 -2.57 -24.70
C GLY A 335 33.84 -3.99 -24.18
N GLN A 336 34.21 -4.21 -22.92
CA GLN A 336 34.13 -5.51 -22.25
C GLN A 336 33.38 -5.36 -20.93
N SER A 337 32.61 -6.37 -20.56
CA SER A 337 31.99 -6.42 -19.22
C SER A 337 33.06 -6.54 -18.15
N MET A 338 32.87 -5.86 -17.02
CA MET A 338 33.79 -5.94 -15.89
C MET A 338 33.75 -7.34 -15.26
N THR A 339 34.87 -7.77 -14.69
CA THR A 339 34.94 -8.94 -13.82
C THR A 339 34.07 -8.73 -12.58
N ASN A 340 33.31 -9.75 -12.19
CA ASN A 340 32.61 -9.76 -10.90
C ASN A 340 33.51 -10.42 -9.85
N TYR A 341 33.90 -9.66 -8.83
CA TYR A 341 34.86 -10.06 -7.81
C TYR A 341 34.21 -10.81 -6.64
N GLN A 342 32.89 -10.75 -6.44
CA GLN A 342 32.16 -11.47 -5.39
C GLN A 342 32.83 -11.38 -3.99
N ARG A 343 33.18 -10.16 -3.54
CA ARG A 343 33.93 -9.87 -2.29
C ARG A 343 35.36 -10.42 -2.22
N GLN A 344 35.95 -10.88 -3.32
CA GLN A 344 37.37 -11.25 -3.38
C GLN A 344 38.26 -9.99 -3.46
N ILE A 345 38.29 -9.21 -2.37
CA ILE A 345 38.99 -7.93 -2.27
C ILE A 345 40.46 -7.98 -2.71
N PRO A 346 41.26 -9.01 -2.35
CA PRO A 346 42.66 -9.06 -2.79
C PRO A 346 42.83 -9.07 -4.32
N ILE A 347 41.97 -9.81 -5.04
CA ILE A 347 42.00 -9.91 -6.51
C ILE A 347 41.55 -8.58 -7.13
N PHE A 348 40.49 -7.99 -6.59
CA PHE A 348 40.01 -6.67 -7.00
C PHE A 348 41.12 -5.61 -6.88
N ILE A 349 41.84 -5.57 -5.76
CA ILE A 349 42.91 -4.60 -5.54
C ILE A 349 44.09 -4.83 -6.49
N GLU A 350 44.45 -6.08 -6.79
CA GLU A 350 45.51 -6.39 -7.75
C GLU A 350 45.18 -5.87 -9.16
N ASP A 351 43.95 -6.14 -9.63
CA ASP A 351 43.44 -5.64 -10.90
C ASP A 351 43.38 -4.11 -10.93
N LEU A 352 42.89 -3.49 -9.85
CA LEU A 352 42.81 -2.04 -9.70
C LEU A 352 44.19 -1.38 -9.79
N LYS A 353 45.20 -1.93 -9.10
CA LYS A 353 46.59 -1.45 -9.19
C LYS A 353 47.15 -1.60 -10.61
N SER A 354 46.81 -2.68 -11.30
CA SER A 354 47.20 -2.92 -12.70
C SER A 354 46.58 -1.89 -13.65
N LEU A 355 45.30 -1.56 -13.49
CA LEU A 355 44.59 -0.54 -14.27
C LEU A 355 45.20 0.85 -14.07
N LEU A 356 45.41 1.27 -12.81
CA LEU A 356 46.03 2.56 -12.48
C LEU A 356 47.46 2.66 -13.03
N LYS A 357 48.25 1.58 -12.96
CA LYS A 357 49.61 1.54 -13.53
C LYS A 357 49.62 1.68 -15.07
N LYS A 358 48.55 1.25 -15.75
CA LYS A 358 48.36 1.41 -17.20
C LYS A 358 47.75 2.77 -17.59
N GLU A 359 47.59 3.67 -16.61
CA GLU A 359 46.97 4.99 -16.73
C GLU A 359 45.50 4.93 -17.15
N TRP A 360 44.75 3.95 -16.66
CA TRP A 360 43.31 3.90 -16.83
C TRP A 360 42.61 4.84 -15.84
N LYS A 361 41.54 5.48 -16.32
CA LYS A 361 40.60 6.22 -15.48
C LYS A 361 39.67 5.20 -14.84
N VAL A 362 39.61 5.16 -13.51
CA VAL A 362 38.78 4.20 -12.77
C VAL A 362 37.67 4.91 -12.02
N LEU A 363 36.42 4.55 -12.33
CA LEU A 363 35.23 5.03 -11.64
C LEU A 363 34.58 3.90 -10.86
N LEU A 364 34.22 4.18 -9.61
CA LEU A 364 33.43 3.31 -8.75
C LEU A 364 32.05 3.92 -8.52
N VAL A 365 31.01 3.27 -9.04
CA VAL A 365 29.62 3.68 -8.89
C VAL A 365 29.02 3.03 -7.65
N VAL A 366 28.62 3.85 -6.69
CA VAL A 366 28.17 3.40 -5.37
C VAL A 366 26.76 3.93 -5.06
N PRO A 367 25.78 3.06 -4.79
CA PRO A 367 24.39 3.47 -4.55
C PRO A 367 24.12 3.88 -3.10
N ARG A 368 24.87 3.36 -2.12
CA ARG A 368 24.61 3.53 -0.68
C ARG A 368 25.80 4.15 0.05
N ALA A 369 25.53 5.01 1.03
CA ALA A 369 26.58 5.60 1.87
C ALA A 369 27.36 4.55 2.67
N SER A 370 26.71 3.46 3.12
CA SER A 370 27.39 2.37 3.83
C SER A 370 28.41 1.63 2.96
N GLU A 371 28.05 1.36 1.71
CA GLU A 371 28.96 0.72 0.74
C GLU A 371 30.10 1.68 0.35
N GLU A 372 29.83 2.99 0.34
CA GLU A 372 30.86 4.00 0.09
C GLU A 372 31.89 4.05 1.23
N GLU A 373 31.42 4.02 2.49
CA GLU A 373 32.29 3.93 3.66
C GLU A 373 33.14 2.65 3.64
N GLU A 374 32.53 1.49 3.37
CA GLU A 374 33.22 0.21 3.26
C GLU A 374 34.30 0.21 2.16
N LEU A 375 33.97 0.69 0.96
CA LEU A 375 34.94 0.80 -0.14
C LEU A 375 36.04 1.81 0.18
N LYS A 376 35.74 2.93 0.85
CA LYS A 376 36.75 3.90 1.30
C LYS A 376 37.72 3.28 2.30
N GLU A 377 37.23 2.47 3.24
CA GLU A 377 38.07 1.75 4.20
C GLU A 377 38.98 0.74 3.51
N ILE A 378 38.43 -0.07 2.59
CA ILE A 378 39.19 -1.03 1.79
C ILE A 378 40.28 -0.31 0.98
N LEU A 379 39.94 0.75 0.24
CA LEU A 379 40.91 1.47 -0.59
C LEU A 379 42.02 2.12 0.26
N LYS A 380 41.67 2.60 1.46
CA LYS A 380 42.64 3.16 2.41
C LYS A 380 43.58 2.11 2.98
N GLU A 381 43.08 0.92 3.31
CA GLU A 381 43.88 -0.21 3.82
C GLU A 381 44.97 -0.62 2.82
N TYR A 382 44.66 -0.61 1.52
CA TYR A 382 45.58 -1.01 0.45
C TYR A 382 46.35 0.15 -0.20
N GLU A 383 46.28 1.35 0.38
CA GLU A 383 46.96 2.59 -0.06
C GLU A 383 46.60 3.03 -1.49
N ILE A 384 45.34 2.87 -1.91
CA ILE A 384 44.86 3.32 -3.22
C ILE A 384 44.42 4.80 -3.14
N PRO A 385 44.95 5.68 -4.01
CA PRO A 385 44.59 7.10 -4.01
C PRO A 385 43.16 7.35 -4.52
N LEU A 386 42.42 8.18 -3.78
CA LEU A 386 41.08 8.65 -4.12
C LEU A 386 41.10 10.12 -4.58
N SER A 387 40.28 10.46 -5.57
CA SER A 387 40.09 11.83 -6.07
C SER A 387 38.61 12.09 -6.34
N SER A 388 38.19 13.35 -6.24
CA SER A 388 36.87 13.80 -6.72
C SER A 388 36.80 13.87 -8.25
N ASP A 389 37.95 14.13 -8.90
CA ASP A 389 38.04 14.26 -10.34
C ASP A 389 38.50 12.96 -11.00
N MET A 390 38.00 12.69 -12.20
CA MET A 390 38.38 11.54 -13.02
C MET A 390 39.80 11.72 -13.60
N THR A 391 40.82 11.27 -12.86
CA THR A 391 42.22 11.24 -13.29
C THR A 391 42.70 9.82 -13.58
N SER A 392 43.83 9.66 -14.27
CA SER A 392 44.44 8.36 -14.57
C SER A 392 45.31 7.80 -13.43
N SER A 393 45.51 8.55 -12.35
CA SER A 393 46.37 8.20 -11.22
C SER A 393 45.60 7.86 -9.94
N SER A 394 44.27 8.00 -9.95
CA SER A 394 43.42 7.84 -8.76
C SER A 394 42.06 7.24 -9.12
N VAL A 395 41.39 6.69 -8.11
CA VAL A 395 40.02 6.20 -8.21
C VAL A 395 39.04 7.33 -7.92
N CYS A 396 37.99 7.46 -8.72
CA CYS A 396 36.88 8.39 -8.49
C CYS A 396 35.64 7.63 -8.01
N LEU A 397 35.06 8.06 -6.89
CA LEU A 397 33.81 7.53 -6.34
C LEU A 397 32.64 8.40 -6.81
N VAL A 398 31.62 7.76 -7.36
CA VAL A 398 30.43 8.43 -7.89
C VAL A 398 29.19 7.82 -7.26
N HIS A 399 28.33 8.67 -6.71
CA HIS A 399 27.04 8.24 -6.19
C HIS A 399 26.07 7.96 -7.33
N GLY A 400 25.75 6.70 -7.57
CA GLY A 400 24.93 6.30 -8.70
C GLY A 400 24.42 4.88 -8.60
N VAL A 401 23.49 4.56 -9.48
CA VAL A 401 22.94 3.22 -9.63
C VAL A 401 23.26 2.76 -11.04
N LEU A 402 23.93 1.63 -11.16
CA LEU A 402 24.22 1.02 -12.44
C LEU A 402 24.18 -0.50 -12.29
N SER A 403 23.68 -1.19 -13.30
CA SER A 403 23.43 -2.62 -13.25
C SER A 403 24.72 -3.44 -13.28
N GLU A 404 25.67 -3.07 -14.15
CA GLU A 404 26.96 -3.78 -14.32
C GLU A 404 28.08 -2.81 -14.73
N GLY A 405 29.29 -3.07 -14.24
CA GLY A 405 30.50 -2.39 -14.67
C GLY A 405 30.99 -2.83 -16.05
N TYR A 406 31.87 -2.02 -16.63
CA TYR A 406 32.49 -2.29 -17.92
C TYR A 406 33.83 -1.58 -18.09
N GLU A 407 34.62 -2.08 -19.04
CA GLU A 407 35.89 -1.50 -19.46
C GLU A 407 35.85 -1.09 -20.93
N MET A 408 36.36 0.11 -21.22
CA MET A 408 36.47 0.69 -22.57
C MET A 408 37.95 0.97 -22.86
N ALA A 409 38.61 0.03 -23.53
CA ALA A 409 40.03 0.11 -23.85
C ALA A 409 40.42 1.37 -24.67
N PRO A 410 39.64 1.83 -25.67
CA PRO A 410 39.98 3.02 -26.47
C PRO A 410 40.02 4.32 -25.67
N GLU A 411 39.17 4.43 -24.65
CA GLU A 411 39.10 5.57 -23.71
C GLU A 411 39.98 5.38 -22.47
N LYS A 412 40.61 4.20 -22.31
CA LYS A 412 41.25 3.75 -21.07
C LYS A 412 40.37 4.01 -19.85
N LEU A 413 39.09 3.63 -19.93
CA LEU A 413 38.10 3.87 -18.89
C LEU A 413 37.63 2.52 -18.32
N ALA A 414 37.73 2.36 -17.01
CA ALA A 414 37.12 1.25 -16.27
C ALA A 414 36.07 1.81 -15.32
N LEU A 415 34.84 1.32 -15.44
CA LEU A 415 33.75 1.64 -14.54
C LEU A 415 33.34 0.36 -13.81
N LEU A 416 33.39 0.38 -12.49
CA LEU A 416 32.95 -0.73 -11.65
C LEU A 416 31.79 -0.28 -10.77
N THR A 417 30.88 -1.20 -10.50
CA THR A 417 29.80 -0.96 -9.54
C THR A 417 30.17 -1.54 -8.18
N ALA A 418 29.56 -1.03 -7.10
CA ALA A 418 29.65 -1.68 -5.80
C ALA A 418 29.22 -3.16 -5.88
N GLY A 419 28.25 -3.49 -6.73
CA GLY A 419 27.80 -4.86 -6.97
C GLY A 419 28.82 -5.79 -7.66
N ASP A 420 29.75 -5.23 -8.44
CA ASP A 420 30.85 -6.00 -9.03
C ASP A 420 31.91 -6.34 -7.98
N ILE A 421 32.09 -5.48 -6.97
CA ILE A 421 33.12 -5.63 -5.93
C ILE A 421 32.60 -6.41 -4.73
N LEU A 422 31.51 -5.92 -4.13
CA LEU A 422 30.92 -6.41 -2.89
C LEU A 422 29.89 -7.55 -3.10
N GLY A 423 29.66 -7.93 -4.36
CA GLY A 423 28.60 -8.87 -4.77
C GLY A 423 27.28 -8.16 -5.05
N LYS A 424 26.43 -8.77 -5.89
CA LYS A 424 25.17 -8.16 -6.38
C LYS A 424 24.18 -7.92 -5.23
N GLN A 425 24.24 -6.77 -4.57
CA GLN A 425 23.11 -6.23 -3.84
C GLN A 425 22.19 -5.51 -4.85
N LYS A 426 20.93 -5.95 -4.95
CA LYS A 426 19.95 -5.28 -5.82
C LYS A 426 19.54 -3.95 -5.18
N ILE A 427 19.69 -2.87 -5.93
CA ILE A 427 19.38 -1.50 -5.49
C ILE A 427 17.87 -1.26 -5.60
N ARG A 428 17.33 -0.46 -4.69
CA ARG A 428 15.90 -0.09 -4.63
C ARG A 428 15.70 1.28 -5.28
N ARG A 429 14.71 1.41 -6.18
CA ARG A 429 14.02 2.68 -6.43
C ARG A 429 12.73 2.67 -5.63
N VAL A 430 12.59 3.61 -4.68
CA VAL A 430 11.32 3.88 -4.01
C VAL A 430 10.51 4.78 -4.95
N ARG A 431 9.44 4.26 -5.58
CA ARG A 431 8.35 5.16 -5.97
C ARG A 431 7.65 5.52 -4.67
N GLY A 432 7.69 6.79 -4.29
CA GLY A 432 7.02 7.28 -3.10
C GLY A 432 5.52 7.16 -3.31
N ALA A 433 4.92 6.05 -2.88
CA ALA A 433 3.52 6.07 -2.51
C ALA A 433 3.42 7.03 -1.33
N GLY A 434 2.61 8.08 -1.46
CA GLY A 434 2.37 9.03 -0.40
C GLY A 434 2.07 8.28 0.90
N LYS A 435 2.63 8.76 2.02
CA LYS A 435 2.32 8.20 3.35
C LYS A 435 0.82 8.34 3.56
N GLY A 436 0.07 7.28 3.27
CA GLY A 436 -1.34 7.17 3.60
C GLY A 436 -1.47 7.48 5.07
N ARG A 437 -2.05 8.65 5.39
CA ARG A 437 -2.34 9.05 6.76
C ARG A 437 -3.11 7.92 7.43
N GLN A 438 -2.79 7.68 8.71
CA GLN A 438 -3.54 6.78 9.58
C GLN A 438 -5.04 6.92 9.34
N ILE A 439 -5.63 5.86 8.78
CA ILE A 439 -7.03 5.80 8.40
C ILE A 439 -7.84 5.97 9.68
N ARG A 440 -8.48 7.13 9.86
CA ARG A 440 -9.54 7.28 10.85
C ARG A 440 -10.76 6.57 10.29
N TYR A 441 -11.03 5.40 10.84
CA TYR A 441 -12.18 4.56 10.50
C TYR A 441 -13.49 5.28 10.74
N PHE A 442 -14.12 5.74 9.68
CA PHE A 442 -15.53 6.09 9.72
C PHE A 442 -16.21 5.48 8.51
N SER A 443 -17.18 4.60 8.79
CA SER A 443 -18.08 4.07 7.78
C SER A 443 -19.11 5.13 7.41
N ASP A 444 -19.42 5.19 6.12
CA ASP A 444 -20.48 6.03 5.58
C ASP A 444 -21.82 5.63 6.21
N LEU A 445 -22.63 6.64 6.54
CA LEU A 445 -23.94 6.49 7.16
C LEU A 445 -25.00 6.66 6.08
N ASN A 446 -25.68 5.56 5.74
CA ASN A 446 -26.77 5.57 4.78
C ASN A 446 -28.12 5.68 5.50
N PRO A 447 -29.10 6.42 4.96
CA PRO A 447 -30.46 6.41 5.48
C PRO A 447 -30.99 4.97 5.61
N GLY A 448 -31.42 4.62 6.81
CA GLY A 448 -31.84 3.27 7.16
C GLY A 448 -30.85 2.49 8.04
N ASP A 449 -29.59 2.93 8.12
CA ASP A 449 -28.58 2.34 9.00
C ASP A 449 -28.97 2.49 10.48
N TYR A 450 -28.55 1.54 11.30
CA TYR A 450 -28.68 1.64 12.74
C TYR A 450 -27.50 2.44 13.31
N VAL A 451 -27.78 3.30 14.28
CA VAL A 451 -26.80 4.20 14.92
C VAL A 451 -26.95 4.14 16.43
N VAL A 452 -25.85 4.33 17.15
CA VAL A 452 -25.81 4.46 18.60
C VAL A 452 -25.57 5.93 18.92
N GLN A 453 -26.51 6.54 19.65
CA GLN A 453 -26.33 7.89 20.21
C GLN A 453 -26.03 7.76 21.71
N ASP A 454 -25.03 8.49 22.19
CA ASP A 454 -24.48 8.33 23.54
C ASP A 454 -25.49 8.38 24.71
N VAL A 455 -26.60 9.12 24.55
CA VAL A 455 -27.58 9.40 25.61
C VAL A 455 -28.85 8.55 25.47
N HIS A 456 -29.33 8.36 24.24
CA HIS A 456 -30.62 7.73 23.94
C HIS A 456 -30.47 6.28 23.45
N GLY A 457 -29.26 5.86 23.08
CA GLY A 457 -28.96 4.50 22.65
C GLY A 457 -29.20 4.26 21.16
N ILE A 458 -29.57 3.02 20.83
CA ILE A 458 -29.69 2.52 19.46
C ILE A 458 -30.96 3.06 18.79
N GLY A 459 -30.76 3.78 17.68
CA GLY A 459 -31.79 4.33 16.80
C GLY A 459 -31.54 3.95 15.34
N LYS A 460 -32.44 4.37 14.45
CA LYS A 460 -32.34 4.22 12.99
C LYS A 460 -32.13 5.59 12.36
N TYR A 461 -31.05 5.75 11.61
CA TYR A 461 -30.73 7.00 10.91
C TYR A 461 -31.70 7.23 9.74
N LEU A 462 -32.22 8.46 9.61
CA LEU A 462 -33.20 8.85 8.59
C LEU A 462 -32.67 9.84 7.55
N GLY A 463 -31.43 10.34 7.70
CA GLY A 463 -30.88 11.40 6.86
C GLY A 463 -30.66 12.72 7.59
N LEU A 464 -30.08 13.68 6.86
CA LEU A 464 -30.00 15.08 7.29
C LEU A 464 -31.32 15.79 6.97
N LYS A 465 -31.76 16.68 7.86
CA LYS A 465 -32.90 17.57 7.64
C LYS A 465 -32.57 18.98 8.05
N THR A 466 -32.74 19.91 7.12
CA THR A 466 -32.75 21.33 7.45
C THR A 466 -34.11 21.69 8.06
N ILE A 467 -34.09 22.19 9.29
CA ILE A 467 -35.29 22.61 10.02
C ILE A 467 -35.20 24.11 10.26
N GLU A 468 -36.28 24.82 9.99
CA GLU A 468 -36.44 26.23 10.34
C GLU A 468 -36.99 26.35 11.77
N LEU A 469 -36.21 26.96 12.67
CA LEU A 469 -36.63 27.26 14.04
C LEU A 469 -36.48 28.74 14.31
N SER A 470 -37.60 29.42 14.57
CA SER A 470 -37.62 30.87 14.84
C SER A 470 -36.98 31.73 13.73
N GLY A 471 -37.17 31.35 12.47
CA GLY A 471 -36.62 32.06 11.30
C GLY A 471 -35.15 31.77 11.00
N VAL A 472 -34.55 30.75 11.62
CA VAL A 472 -33.16 30.34 11.42
C VAL A 472 -33.13 28.90 10.89
N HIS A 473 -32.40 28.69 9.80
CA HIS A 473 -32.19 27.38 9.17
C HIS A 473 -30.99 26.69 9.81
N ARG A 474 -31.19 25.43 10.23
CA ARG A 474 -30.13 24.57 10.75
C ARG A 474 -30.30 23.13 10.30
N ASP A 475 -29.18 22.46 10.08
CA ASP A 475 -29.16 21.03 9.80
C ASP A 475 -29.23 20.21 11.07
N TYR A 476 -30.10 19.19 11.04
CA TYR A 476 -30.25 18.20 12.08
C TYR A 476 -30.13 16.80 11.50
N ILE A 477 -29.49 15.91 12.25
CA ILE A 477 -29.46 14.48 11.98
C ILE A 477 -30.75 13.88 12.55
N ALA A 478 -31.58 13.32 11.68
CA ALA A 478 -32.83 12.69 12.09
C ALA A 478 -32.61 11.22 12.46
N ILE A 479 -33.00 10.83 13.68
CA ILE A 479 -32.86 9.46 14.20
C ILE A 479 -34.22 8.99 14.72
N GLN A 480 -34.65 7.80 14.29
CA GLN A 480 -35.88 7.15 14.74
C GLN A 480 -35.60 6.13 15.84
N TYR A 481 -36.36 6.21 16.93
CA TYR A 481 -36.33 5.31 18.07
C TYR A 481 -37.57 4.40 18.10
N ALA A 482 -37.64 3.50 19.08
CA ALA A 482 -38.79 2.62 19.27
C ALA A 482 -40.09 3.43 19.43
N GLY A 483 -41.19 2.96 18.83
CA GLY A 483 -42.47 3.67 18.87
C GLY A 483 -42.60 4.80 17.84
N ASN A 484 -41.68 4.91 16.88
CA ASN A 484 -41.61 5.98 15.87
C ASN A 484 -41.27 7.37 16.43
N ASP A 485 -40.79 7.45 17.68
CA ASP A 485 -40.23 8.67 18.25
C ASP A 485 -39.02 9.14 17.41
N LYS A 486 -38.92 10.45 17.15
CA LYS A 486 -37.83 11.02 16.35
C LYS A 486 -37.00 11.98 17.19
N LEU A 487 -35.69 11.78 17.18
CA LEU A 487 -34.70 12.72 17.69
C LEU A 487 -34.11 13.50 16.51
N TYR A 488 -34.10 14.83 16.63
CA TYR A 488 -33.37 15.71 15.74
C TYR A 488 -32.11 16.16 16.47
N LEU A 489 -30.99 15.51 16.16
CA LEU A 489 -29.70 15.78 16.79
C LEU A 489 -29.00 16.91 16.03
N PRO A 490 -28.59 18.01 16.70
CA PRO A 490 -27.80 19.06 16.05
C PRO A 490 -26.49 18.50 15.47
N VAL A 491 -26.09 18.96 14.29
CA VAL A 491 -24.84 18.51 13.61
C VAL A 491 -23.59 18.75 14.45
N GLU A 492 -23.59 19.71 15.37
CA GLU A 492 -22.47 19.97 16.28
C GLU A 492 -22.25 18.83 17.29
N LYS A 493 -23.30 18.01 17.55
CA LYS A 493 -23.25 16.84 18.44
C LYS A 493 -23.02 15.53 17.69
N ILE A 494 -22.64 15.59 16.41
CA ILE A 494 -22.38 14.41 15.58
C ILE A 494 -21.31 13.47 16.17
N SER A 495 -20.38 13.99 16.96
CA SER A 495 -19.37 13.17 17.66
C SER A 495 -19.97 12.21 18.69
N THR A 496 -21.23 12.41 19.08
CA THR A 496 -21.98 11.51 19.99
C THR A 496 -22.72 10.40 19.26
N LEU A 497 -22.54 10.29 17.94
CA LEU A 497 -23.22 9.35 17.07
C LEU A 497 -22.22 8.39 16.42
N GLU A 498 -22.45 7.10 16.61
CA GLU A 498 -21.65 6.03 16.02
C GLU A 498 -22.52 5.08 15.20
N LYS A 499 -21.97 4.46 14.15
CA LYS A 499 -22.68 3.42 13.40
C LYS A 499 -22.81 2.17 14.26
N TYR A 500 -24.01 1.61 14.38
CA TYR A 500 -24.24 0.37 15.11
C TYR A 500 -23.77 -0.82 14.26
N ILE A 501 -22.82 -1.59 14.79
CA ILE A 501 -22.36 -2.84 14.22
C ILE A 501 -22.73 -3.96 15.20
N GLY A 502 -23.73 -4.76 14.82
CA GLY A 502 -24.30 -5.84 15.64
C GLY A 502 -24.07 -7.24 15.06
N PRO A 503 -24.56 -8.31 15.73
CA PRO A 503 -24.46 -9.69 15.26
C PRO A 503 -25.19 -9.95 13.93
N GLU A 504 -24.63 -10.82 13.08
CA GLU A 504 -25.17 -11.18 11.75
C GLU A 504 -26.64 -11.63 11.82
N GLY A 505 -27.51 -11.05 10.97
CA GLY A 505 -28.91 -11.43 10.82
C GLY A 505 -29.88 -10.95 11.93
N GLY A 506 -29.37 -10.28 12.97
CA GLY A 506 -30.19 -9.73 14.05
C GLY A 506 -30.49 -8.25 13.82
N THR A 507 -31.77 -7.88 13.67
CA THR A 507 -32.18 -6.48 13.79
C THR A 507 -32.03 -6.04 15.26
N PRO A 508 -31.33 -4.93 15.55
CA PRO A 508 -31.21 -4.47 16.92
C PRO A 508 -32.57 -4.02 17.46
N VAL A 509 -32.77 -4.21 18.76
CA VAL A 509 -33.93 -3.65 19.46
C VAL A 509 -33.70 -2.14 19.59
N LEU A 510 -34.50 -1.34 18.89
CA LEU A 510 -34.47 0.10 19.04
C LEU A 510 -34.77 0.47 20.49
N ASN A 511 -34.00 1.40 21.05
CA ASN A 511 -34.27 1.90 22.39
C ASN A 511 -35.46 2.87 22.37
N LYS A 512 -36.12 3.05 23.52
CA LYS A 512 -37.10 4.13 23.72
C LYS A 512 -36.37 5.43 24.01
N MET A 513 -36.92 6.56 23.58
CA MET A 513 -36.34 7.86 23.85
C MET A 513 -36.40 8.16 25.36
N GLY A 514 -35.25 8.10 26.04
CA GLY A 514 -35.13 8.40 27.47
C GLY A 514 -33.83 7.87 28.10
N GLU A 515 -33.17 8.72 28.89
CA GLU A 515 -31.81 8.50 29.42
C GLU A 515 -31.72 7.30 30.40
N ALA A 516 -32.76 7.07 31.21
CA ALA A 516 -32.70 6.09 32.30
C ALA A 516 -32.57 4.61 31.85
N HIS A 517 -33.17 4.24 30.71
CA HIS A 517 -33.10 2.86 30.22
C HIS A 517 -31.74 2.55 29.61
N TRP A 518 -31.20 3.49 28.82
CA TRP A 518 -29.89 3.37 28.19
C TRP A 518 -28.76 3.35 29.23
N GLU A 519 -28.82 4.23 30.24
CA GLU A 519 -27.80 4.27 31.30
C GLU A 519 -27.72 2.94 32.08
N LYS A 520 -28.85 2.25 32.26
CA LYS A 520 -28.88 0.91 32.87
C LYS A 520 -28.18 -0.14 32.01
N ILE A 521 -28.36 -0.09 30.68
CA ILE A 521 -27.68 -0.98 29.73
C ILE A 521 -26.17 -0.69 29.75
N ARG A 522 -25.79 0.59 29.68
CA ARG A 522 -24.40 1.06 29.70
C ARG A 522 -23.67 0.68 30.99
N SER A 523 -24.31 0.86 32.15
CA SER A 523 -23.76 0.48 33.46
C SER A 523 -23.47 -1.02 33.56
N LYS A 524 -24.39 -1.86 33.06
CA LYS A 524 -24.21 -3.33 33.02
C LYS A 524 -23.03 -3.73 32.12
N ALA A 525 -22.92 -3.11 30.94
CA ALA A 525 -21.80 -3.35 30.04
C ALA A 525 -20.47 -2.88 30.66
N ARG A 526 -20.45 -1.69 31.28
CA ARG A 526 -19.27 -1.11 31.93
C ARG A 526 -18.66 -2.03 32.98
N LYS A 527 -19.50 -2.61 33.85
CA LYS A 527 -19.03 -3.56 34.87
C LYS A 527 -18.32 -4.77 34.26
N SER A 528 -18.88 -5.35 33.19
CA SER A 528 -18.28 -6.49 32.51
C SER A 528 -16.98 -6.13 31.78
N ILE A 529 -16.91 -4.91 31.25
CA ILE A 529 -15.72 -4.35 30.60
C ILE A 529 -14.60 -4.10 31.61
N GLU A 530 -14.90 -3.53 32.78
CA GLU A 530 -13.93 -3.32 33.86
C GLU A 530 -13.31 -4.65 34.33
N GLU A 531 -14.12 -5.69 34.55
CA GLU A 531 -13.65 -7.04 34.88
C GLU A 531 -12.76 -7.67 33.79
N LEU A 532 -12.98 -7.31 32.53
CA LEU A 532 -12.12 -7.75 31.42
C LEU A 532 -10.81 -6.96 31.40
N ALA A 533 -10.87 -5.64 31.55
CA ALA A 533 -9.71 -4.75 31.57
C ALA A 533 -8.74 -5.10 32.72
N GLU A 534 -9.25 -5.38 33.92
CA GLU A 534 -8.43 -5.83 35.05
C GLU A 534 -7.68 -7.13 34.73
N ARG A 535 -8.37 -8.13 34.16
CA ARG A 535 -7.74 -9.40 33.76
C ARG A 535 -6.66 -9.21 32.70
N LEU A 536 -6.87 -8.31 31.73
CA LEU A 536 -5.88 -8.00 30.70
C LEU A 536 -4.64 -7.32 31.30
N LEU A 537 -4.84 -6.34 32.18
CA LEU A 537 -3.74 -5.65 32.87
C LEU A 537 -2.96 -6.56 33.82
N ASP A 538 -3.61 -7.55 34.45
CA ASP A 538 -2.94 -8.55 35.28
C ASP A 538 -2.00 -9.46 34.47
N ILE A 539 -2.39 -9.81 33.24
CA ILE A 539 -1.52 -10.57 32.34
C ILE A 539 -0.29 -9.73 31.95
N TYR A 540 -0.48 -8.43 31.71
CA TYR A 540 0.61 -7.50 31.36
C TYR A 540 1.55 -7.22 32.54
N ALA A 541 1.01 -6.93 33.73
CA ALA A 541 1.81 -6.68 34.93
C ALA A 541 2.67 -7.89 35.30
N LYS A 542 2.12 -9.11 35.17
CA LYS A 542 2.91 -10.34 35.35
C LYS A 542 4.08 -10.41 34.37
N ARG A 543 3.96 -9.86 33.15
CA ARG A 543 5.03 -9.83 32.15
C ARG A 543 6.11 -8.79 32.43
N GLU A 544 5.75 -7.57 32.80
CA GLU A 544 6.76 -6.54 33.17
C GLU A 544 7.60 -6.94 34.38
N ILE A 545 6.98 -7.66 35.33
CA ILE A 545 7.68 -8.21 36.50
C ILE A 545 8.54 -9.43 36.11
N THR A 546 8.17 -10.15 35.05
CA THR A 546 8.93 -11.31 34.57
C THR A 546 10.18 -10.84 33.86
N LYS A 547 11.35 -11.20 34.40
CA LYS A 547 12.63 -10.92 33.74
C LYS A 547 12.71 -11.71 32.42
N GLY A 548 12.84 -11.00 31.30
CA GLY A 548 12.98 -11.57 29.97
C GLY A 548 14.44 -11.75 29.54
N ILE A 549 14.62 -12.01 28.25
CA ILE A 549 15.92 -12.17 27.60
C ILE A 549 16.23 -10.88 26.85
N ALA A 550 17.34 -10.22 27.20
CA ALA A 550 17.86 -9.11 26.41
C ALA A 550 18.86 -9.67 25.38
N PHE A 551 18.44 -9.78 24.11
CA PHE A 551 19.28 -10.24 23.03
C PHE A 551 20.41 -9.24 22.72
N ALA A 552 21.54 -9.72 22.18
CA ALA A 552 22.67 -8.87 21.83
C ALA A 552 22.34 -7.98 20.62
N LYS A 553 23.02 -6.84 20.50
CA LYS A 553 22.95 -5.98 19.30
C LYS A 553 23.49 -6.72 18.08
N ASP A 554 23.06 -6.29 16.89
CA ASP A 554 23.45 -6.91 15.63
C ASP A 554 24.96 -6.88 15.41
N GLY A 555 25.55 -8.04 15.15
CA GLY A 555 26.95 -8.21 14.77
C GLY A 555 27.18 -8.25 13.25
N PRO A 556 28.43 -8.41 12.79
CA PRO A 556 28.76 -8.53 11.36
C PRO A 556 28.03 -9.69 10.66
N GLU A 557 27.94 -10.84 11.33
CA GLU A 557 27.26 -12.05 10.82
C GLU A 557 25.77 -11.81 10.54
N GLN A 558 25.10 -11.02 11.39
CA GLN A 558 23.70 -10.63 11.20
C GLN A 558 23.54 -9.78 9.93
N ARG A 559 24.45 -8.82 9.71
CA ARG A 559 24.44 -7.97 8.51
C ARG A 559 24.69 -8.79 7.25
N GLU A 560 25.64 -9.70 7.30
CA GLU A 560 25.92 -10.61 6.17
C GLU A 560 24.71 -11.51 5.86
N PHE A 561 24.05 -12.07 6.87
CA PHE A 561 22.81 -12.83 6.67
C PHE A 561 21.70 -12.00 6.01
N GLU A 562 21.59 -10.73 6.39
CA GLU A 562 20.62 -9.80 5.79
C GLU A 562 20.99 -9.44 4.36
N ASP A 563 22.27 -9.19 4.08
CA ASP A 563 22.81 -8.86 2.75
C ASP A 563 22.66 -10.02 1.74
N THR A 564 22.66 -11.27 2.21
CA THR A 564 22.45 -12.44 1.33
C THR A 564 21.01 -12.61 0.86
N PHE A 565 20.07 -11.76 1.32
CA PHE A 565 18.67 -11.84 0.91
C PHE A 565 18.52 -11.49 -0.59
N PRO A 566 17.96 -12.39 -1.42
CA PRO A 566 17.96 -12.21 -2.88
C PRO A 566 16.93 -11.18 -3.39
N PHE A 567 16.11 -10.61 -2.50
CA PHE A 567 15.06 -9.65 -2.82
C PHE A 567 15.29 -8.34 -2.09
N VAL A 568 14.70 -7.26 -2.60
CA VAL A 568 14.76 -5.93 -1.99
C VAL A 568 13.64 -5.77 -0.98
N GLU A 569 13.97 -5.35 0.25
CA GLU A 569 13.00 -5.14 1.32
C GLU A 569 12.19 -3.86 1.13
N THR A 570 10.91 -3.90 1.54
CA THR A 570 10.02 -2.74 1.56
C THR A 570 10.25 -1.84 2.79
N GLU A 571 9.76 -0.59 2.78
CA GLU A 571 9.94 0.31 3.94
C GLU A 571 9.21 -0.23 5.18
N ASP A 572 8.02 -0.80 4.97
CA ASP A 572 7.26 -1.44 6.03
C ASP A 572 7.99 -2.68 6.58
N GLN A 573 8.68 -3.46 5.73
CA GLN A 573 9.49 -4.59 6.17
C GLN A 573 10.67 -4.13 7.03
N LEU A 574 11.39 -3.08 6.62
CA LEU A 574 12.51 -2.54 7.40
C LEU A 574 12.03 -2.01 8.76
N THR A 575 10.95 -1.23 8.76
CA THR A 575 10.32 -0.72 9.99
C THR A 575 9.89 -1.88 10.90
N ALA A 576 9.38 -2.96 10.31
CA ALA A 576 8.98 -4.14 11.05
C ALA A 576 10.15 -4.90 11.67
N ILE A 577 11.22 -5.09 10.90
CA ILE A 577 12.46 -5.75 11.33
C ILE A 577 13.07 -4.96 12.49
N ASP A 578 13.19 -3.64 12.36
CA ASP A 578 13.75 -2.78 13.40
C ASP A 578 12.89 -2.80 14.68
N GLY A 579 11.56 -2.72 14.53
CA GLY A 579 10.63 -2.80 15.67
C GLY A 579 10.75 -4.12 16.44
N ILE A 580 10.86 -5.25 15.74
CA ILE A 580 11.04 -6.57 16.35
C ILE A 580 12.40 -6.68 17.03
N LYS A 581 13.49 -6.30 16.34
CA LYS A 581 14.85 -6.35 16.91
C LYS A 581 14.99 -5.48 18.16
N GLN A 582 14.44 -4.27 18.15
CA GLN A 582 14.44 -3.39 19.31
C GLN A 582 13.63 -3.95 20.48
N ALA A 583 12.54 -4.69 20.21
CA ALA A 583 11.77 -5.36 21.25
C ALA A 583 12.57 -6.53 21.86
N MET A 584 13.25 -7.32 21.03
CA MET A 584 14.14 -8.41 21.48
C MET A 584 15.34 -7.92 22.32
N GLU A 585 15.82 -6.70 22.10
CA GLU A 585 16.94 -6.15 22.88
C GLU A 585 16.53 -5.69 24.30
N ARG A 586 15.23 -5.68 24.63
CA ARG A 586 14.74 -5.25 25.94
C ARG A 586 14.84 -6.37 26.98
N PRO A 587 15.00 -6.04 28.27
CA PRO A 587 15.05 -7.03 29.35
C PRO A 587 13.67 -7.60 29.75
N VAL A 588 12.63 -7.36 28.96
CA VAL A 588 11.25 -7.81 29.17
C VAL A 588 10.84 -8.74 28.03
N PRO A 589 10.10 -9.84 28.27
CA PRO A 589 9.73 -10.78 27.22
C PRO A 589 8.88 -10.12 26.13
N MET A 590 9.30 -10.26 24.87
CA MET A 590 8.54 -9.79 23.71
C MET A 590 7.28 -10.66 23.48
N ASP A 591 6.13 -10.03 23.18
CA ASP A 591 4.98 -10.71 22.56
C ASP A 591 4.42 -9.83 21.44
N MET A 592 4.89 -10.08 20.23
CA MET A 592 4.61 -9.23 19.08
C MET A 592 3.82 -9.96 18.00
N LEU A 593 2.87 -9.26 17.39
CA LEU A 593 2.14 -9.71 16.21
C LEU A 593 2.65 -9.01 14.95
N LEU A 594 3.22 -9.78 14.02
CA LEU A 594 3.53 -9.33 12.66
C LEU A 594 2.36 -9.65 11.72
N CYS A 595 1.73 -8.60 11.23
CA CYS A 595 0.67 -8.69 10.23
C CYS A 595 1.16 -8.24 8.86
N GLY A 596 0.72 -8.93 7.82
CA GLY A 596 0.96 -8.52 6.43
C GLY A 596 0.39 -9.58 5.51
N ASP A 597 0.12 -9.24 4.25
CA ASP A 597 -0.52 -10.20 3.34
C ASP A 597 0.36 -11.44 3.08
N VAL A 598 -0.26 -12.52 2.59
CA VAL A 598 0.47 -13.72 2.17
C VAL A 598 1.48 -13.32 1.10
N GLY A 599 2.76 -13.66 1.25
CA GLY A 599 3.81 -13.31 0.29
C GLY A 599 4.51 -11.95 0.51
N PHE A 600 4.18 -11.23 1.59
CA PHE A 600 4.81 -9.93 1.91
C PHE A 600 6.11 -10.06 2.71
N GLY A 601 6.80 -11.20 2.63
CA GLY A 601 8.07 -11.41 3.33
C GLY A 601 7.98 -11.58 4.85
N LYS A 602 6.81 -11.90 5.42
CA LYS A 602 6.68 -12.22 6.87
C LYS A 602 7.70 -13.26 7.35
N THR A 603 7.93 -14.29 6.53
CA THR A 603 8.91 -15.34 6.80
C THR A 603 10.33 -14.79 6.90
N GLU A 604 10.70 -13.84 6.05
CA GLU A 604 12.03 -13.22 6.08
C GLU A 604 12.23 -12.41 7.37
N VAL A 605 11.23 -11.64 7.79
CA VAL A 605 11.26 -10.91 9.06
C VAL A 605 11.43 -11.87 10.25
N ALA A 606 10.72 -13.01 10.23
CA ALA A 606 10.85 -14.03 11.25
C ALA A 606 12.22 -14.74 11.22
N MET A 607 12.78 -14.99 10.04
CA MET A 607 14.12 -15.57 9.89
C MET A 607 15.19 -14.68 10.49
N ARG A 608 15.14 -13.36 10.27
CA ARG A 608 16.08 -12.41 10.89
C ARG A 608 16.00 -12.39 12.41
N ALA A 609 14.80 -12.45 12.97
CA ALA A 609 14.60 -12.58 14.42
C ALA A 609 15.16 -13.90 14.96
N VAL A 610 14.93 -15.02 14.25
CA VAL A 610 15.51 -16.32 14.61
C VAL A 610 17.03 -16.31 14.53
N PHE A 611 17.60 -15.72 13.48
CA PHE A 611 19.05 -15.62 13.32
C PHE A 611 19.70 -14.82 14.46
N LYS A 612 19.12 -13.66 14.82
CA LYS A 612 19.56 -12.85 15.98
C LYS A 612 19.50 -13.62 17.29
N CYS A 613 18.45 -14.42 17.48
CA CYS A 613 18.31 -15.31 18.65
C CYS A 613 19.45 -16.33 18.73
N VAL A 614 19.78 -16.98 17.59
CA VAL A 614 20.86 -17.98 17.51
C VAL A 614 22.23 -17.33 17.72
N MET A 615 22.50 -16.19 17.07
CA MET A 615 23.77 -15.47 17.24
C MET A 615 23.98 -14.95 18.68
N SER A 616 22.89 -14.76 19.43
CA SER A 616 22.95 -14.42 20.86
C SER A 616 23.17 -15.65 21.77
N GLY A 617 23.35 -16.85 21.21
CA GLY A 617 23.61 -18.09 21.94
C GLY A 617 22.36 -18.80 22.50
N TYR A 618 21.18 -18.54 21.91
CA TYR A 618 19.90 -19.16 22.28
C TYR A 618 19.32 -19.99 21.13
N GLN A 619 18.52 -21.00 21.47
CA GLN A 619 17.80 -21.84 20.53
C GLN A 619 16.43 -21.21 20.20
N ALA A 620 15.93 -21.47 18.99
CA ALA A 620 14.63 -21.00 18.52
C ALA A 620 13.70 -22.14 18.10
N MET A 621 12.40 -21.92 18.23
CA MET A 621 11.36 -22.83 17.75
C MET A 621 10.42 -22.14 16.77
N VAL A 622 10.13 -22.78 15.65
CA VAL A 622 9.15 -22.31 14.67
C VAL A 622 7.98 -23.29 14.60
N LEU A 623 6.82 -22.84 15.08
CA LEU A 623 5.60 -23.63 15.15
C LEU A 623 4.71 -23.37 13.93
N CYS A 624 4.45 -24.43 13.18
CA CYS A 624 3.64 -24.42 11.96
C CYS A 624 2.32 -25.20 12.16
N PRO A 625 1.21 -24.79 11.53
CA PRO A 625 -0.09 -25.45 11.67
C PRO A 625 -0.16 -26.80 10.93
N THR A 626 0.56 -26.93 9.81
CA THR A 626 0.52 -28.10 8.93
C THR A 626 1.91 -28.65 8.66
N THR A 627 1.96 -29.95 8.34
CA THR A 627 3.20 -30.66 7.98
C THR A 627 3.84 -30.09 6.73
N VAL A 628 3.04 -29.72 5.72
CA VAL A 628 3.50 -29.08 4.49
C VAL A 628 4.17 -27.73 4.79
N LEU A 629 3.56 -26.86 5.59
CA LEU A 629 4.16 -25.58 5.93
C LEU A 629 5.44 -25.76 6.76
N SER A 630 5.48 -26.75 7.67
CA SER A 630 6.71 -27.07 8.41
C SER A 630 7.85 -27.53 7.50
N GLN A 631 7.54 -28.27 6.43
CA GLN A 631 8.53 -28.71 5.44
C GLN A 631 9.05 -27.53 4.61
N GLN A 632 8.14 -26.64 4.20
CA GLN A 632 8.49 -25.43 3.44
C GLN A 632 9.42 -24.52 4.25
N HIS A 633 9.04 -24.22 5.50
CA HIS A 633 9.90 -23.44 6.40
C HIS A 633 11.23 -24.14 6.64
N TYR A 634 11.25 -25.45 6.88
CA TYR A 634 12.51 -26.19 7.03
C TYR A 634 13.44 -26.04 5.81
N LYS A 635 12.92 -26.17 4.59
CA LYS A 635 13.72 -25.97 3.38
C LYS A 635 14.25 -24.53 3.29
N ASN A 636 13.37 -23.54 3.46
CA ASN A 636 13.77 -22.13 3.34
C ASN A 636 14.79 -21.72 4.43
N PHE A 637 14.60 -22.15 5.68
CA PHE A 637 15.53 -21.88 6.78
C PHE A 637 16.86 -22.58 6.55
N LYS A 638 16.84 -23.83 6.10
CA LYS A 638 18.06 -24.57 5.79
C LYS A 638 18.82 -23.89 4.64
N ASP A 639 18.17 -23.61 3.52
CA ASP A 639 18.81 -22.98 2.35
C ASP A 639 19.41 -21.60 2.68
N ARG A 640 18.78 -20.82 3.59
CA ARG A 640 19.27 -19.50 4.02
C ARG A 640 20.38 -19.55 5.08
N MET A 641 20.34 -20.52 6.00
CA MET A 641 21.19 -20.52 7.20
C MET A 641 22.33 -21.56 7.18
N ASP A 642 22.36 -22.50 6.22
CA ASP A 642 23.41 -23.54 6.13
C ASP A 642 24.81 -22.93 6.04
N ASN A 643 24.96 -21.86 5.24
CA ASN A 643 26.24 -21.17 5.02
C ASN A 643 26.78 -20.47 6.28
N PHE A 644 25.95 -20.29 7.30
CA PHE A 644 26.29 -19.63 8.57
C PHE A 644 26.52 -20.65 9.70
N GLY A 645 26.52 -21.95 9.40
CA GLY A 645 26.76 -23.01 10.38
C GLY A 645 25.61 -23.26 11.37
N VAL A 646 24.40 -22.76 11.08
CA VAL A 646 23.22 -22.93 11.94
C VAL A 646 22.56 -24.29 11.69
N ASN A 647 22.41 -25.09 12.74
CA ASN A 647 21.81 -26.42 12.66
C ASN A 647 20.29 -26.36 12.77
N VAL A 648 19.59 -26.54 11.64
CA VAL A 648 18.12 -26.58 11.58
C VAL A 648 17.62 -28.03 11.55
N ALA A 649 16.60 -28.35 12.35
CA ALA A 649 15.95 -29.66 12.37
C ALA A 649 14.44 -29.59 12.16
N LEU A 650 13.88 -30.63 11.54
CA LEU A 650 12.44 -30.76 11.27
C LEU A 650 11.79 -31.83 12.16
N LEU A 651 10.75 -31.43 12.90
CA LEU A 651 9.96 -32.31 13.74
C LEU A 651 8.48 -32.28 13.35
N ASN A 652 8.06 -33.23 12.53
CA ASN A 652 6.68 -33.36 12.09
C ASN A 652 6.21 -34.84 12.10
N ARG A 653 5.10 -35.14 11.43
CA ARG A 653 4.54 -36.51 11.38
C ARG A 653 5.36 -37.47 10.51
N PHE A 654 6.11 -36.96 9.54
CA PHE A 654 6.95 -37.76 8.64
C PHE A 654 8.31 -38.11 9.23
N THR A 655 8.75 -37.40 10.27
CA THR A 655 9.98 -37.72 11.01
C THR A 655 9.87 -39.13 11.61
N THR A 656 10.79 -40.02 11.22
CA THR A 656 10.80 -41.40 11.70
C THR A 656 11.10 -41.46 13.20
N LEU A 657 10.76 -42.57 13.86
CA LEU A 657 11.05 -42.75 15.29
C LEU A 657 12.55 -42.68 15.62
N LYS A 658 13.42 -43.11 14.67
CA LYS A 658 14.87 -43.05 14.82
C LYS A 658 15.37 -41.61 14.77
N GLU A 659 14.97 -40.85 13.74
CA GLU A 659 15.32 -39.43 13.58
C GLU A 659 14.79 -38.60 14.75
N LYS A 660 13.55 -38.85 15.19
CA LYS A 660 12.96 -38.13 16.31
C LYS A 660 13.75 -38.31 17.61
N LYS A 661 14.21 -39.52 17.92
CA LYS A 661 15.05 -39.77 19.11
C LYS A 661 16.38 -39.02 19.02
N GLU A 662 16.97 -38.98 17.83
CA GLU A 662 18.22 -38.28 17.58
C GLU A 662 18.08 -36.76 17.72
N ILE A 663 17.04 -36.18 17.12
CA ILE A 663 16.72 -34.76 17.21
C ILE A 663 16.51 -34.35 18.66
N LEU A 664 15.74 -35.13 19.44
CA LEU A 664 15.48 -34.82 20.85
C LEU A 664 16.75 -34.85 21.71
N ARG A 665 17.69 -35.77 21.42
CA ARG A 665 18.99 -35.84 22.11
C ARG A 665 19.82 -34.59 21.78
N ARG A 666 20.06 -34.34 20.49
CA ARG A 666 20.87 -33.21 20.01
C ARG A 666 20.30 -31.85 20.43
N LEU A 667 18.98 -31.71 20.47
CA LEU A 667 18.32 -30.48 20.95
C LEU A 667 18.58 -30.19 22.43
N LYS A 668 18.63 -31.24 23.25
CA LYS A 668 18.92 -31.15 24.68
C LYS A 668 20.39 -30.84 24.95
N ASP A 669 21.29 -31.38 24.12
CA ASP A 669 22.74 -31.15 24.24
C ASP A 669 23.13 -29.75 23.72
N GLY A 670 22.32 -29.17 22.83
CA GLY A 670 22.51 -27.84 22.24
C GLY A 670 23.11 -27.86 20.84
N ASP A 671 23.23 -29.03 20.21
CA ASP A 671 23.78 -29.21 18.85
C ASP A 671 22.78 -28.83 17.73
N ILE A 672 21.53 -28.51 18.09
CA ILE A 672 20.49 -28.04 17.17
C ILE A 672 20.07 -26.66 17.63
N ASP A 673 20.20 -25.68 16.74
CA ASP A 673 19.94 -24.27 17.04
C ASP A 673 18.46 -23.92 16.80
N VAL A 674 17.87 -24.47 15.73
CA VAL A 674 16.49 -24.17 15.33
C VAL A 674 15.70 -25.45 15.11
N VAL A 675 14.52 -25.55 15.74
CA VAL A 675 13.56 -26.64 15.47
C VAL A 675 12.31 -26.09 14.83
N ILE A 676 11.99 -26.61 13.65
CA ILE A 676 10.78 -26.29 12.90
C ILE A 676 9.84 -27.48 12.96
N GLY A 677 8.57 -27.27 13.27
CA GLY A 677 7.65 -28.39 13.34
C GLY A 677 6.22 -28.03 13.62
N THR A 678 5.38 -29.06 13.65
CA THR A 678 3.95 -28.91 13.95
C THR A 678 3.71 -28.96 15.47
N HIS A 679 2.48 -29.23 15.90
CA HIS A 679 2.14 -29.51 17.30
C HIS A 679 3.02 -30.59 17.97
N ALA A 680 3.77 -31.39 17.20
CA ALA A 680 4.79 -32.31 17.70
C ALA A 680 5.89 -31.62 18.55
N VAL A 681 6.21 -30.36 18.26
CA VAL A 681 7.19 -29.54 19.01
C VAL A 681 6.68 -29.19 20.40
N LEU A 682 5.36 -29.08 20.59
CA LEU A 682 4.73 -28.80 21.88
C LEU A 682 4.63 -30.03 22.80
N ASN A 683 5.30 -31.13 22.47
CA ASN A 683 5.27 -32.33 23.30
C ASN A 683 6.19 -32.13 24.52
N LYS A 684 5.76 -32.58 25.70
CA LYS A 684 6.53 -32.46 26.96
C LYS A 684 7.93 -33.08 26.90
N LYS A 685 8.17 -34.01 25.96
CA LYS A 685 9.47 -34.68 25.77
C LYS A 685 10.48 -33.82 24.99
N VAL A 686 10.06 -32.68 24.44
CA VAL A 686 10.93 -31.75 23.70
C VAL A 686 11.51 -30.78 24.71
N GLU A 687 12.79 -30.97 25.04
CA GLU A 687 13.54 -30.13 25.98
C GLU A 687 14.68 -29.43 25.21
N CYS A 688 14.76 -28.11 25.34
CA CYS A 688 15.86 -27.29 24.82
C CYS A 688 16.84 -26.96 25.93
N ARG A 689 18.12 -26.80 25.59
CA ARG A 689 19.15 -26.32 26.51
C ARG A 689 18.94 -24.86 26.90
N LYS A 690 18.68 -23.99 25.92
CA LYS A 690 18.45 -22.55 26.10
C LYS A 690 17.45 -22.01 25.08
N LEU A 691 16.15 -22.22 25.27
CA LEU A 691 15.13 -21.64 24.39
C LEU A 691 15.00 -20.13 24.62
N GLY A 692 15.15 -19.33 23.55
CA GLY A 692 15.04 -17.88 23.61
C GLY A 692 13.84 -17.30 22.87
N LEU A 693 13.48 -17.88 21.72
CA LEU A 693 12.44 -17.35 20.83
C LEU A 693 11.47 -18.44 20.36
N LEU A 694 10.18 -18.13 20.40
CA LEU A 694 9.12 -18.92 19.77
C LEU A 694 8.45 -18.13 18.65
N VAL A 695 8.56 -18.61 17.43
CA VAL A 695 7.83 -18.09 16.26
C VAL A 695 6.58 -18.95 16.04
N VAL A 696 5.41 -18.32 15.98
CA VAL A 696 4.13 -19.00 15.69
C VAL A 696 3.57 -18.48 14.38
N ASP A 697 3.52 -19.33 13.35
CA ASP A 697 2.98 -18.95 12.04
C ASP A 697 1.49 -19.33 11.91
N GLU A 698 0.66 -18.42 11.40
CA GLU A 698 -0.79 -18.58 11.21
C GLU A 698 -1.55 -19.00 12.50
N GLU A 699 -1.42 -18.21 13.58
CA GLU A 699 -2.01 -18.45 14.92
C GLU A 699 -3.49 -18.88 14.89
N GLN A 700 -4.27 -18.36 13.94
CA GLN A 700 -5.70 -18.63 13.81
C GLN A 700 -6.03 -20.12 13.57
N ARG A 701 -5.07 -20.92 13.10
CA ARG A 701 -5.28 -22.35 12.78
C ARG A 701 -5.06 -23.30 13.96
N PHE A 702 -4.52 -22.82 15.08
CA PHE A 702 -4.29 -23.65 16.25
C PHE A 702 -5.49 -23.69 17.19
N GLY A 703 -5.75 -24.88 17.76
CA GLY A 703 -6.82 -25.09 18.73
C GLY A 703 -6.53 -24.45 20.09
N VAL A 704 -7.59 -24.25 20.89
CA VAL A 704 -7.51 -23.60 22.22
C VAL A 704 -6.50 -24.29 23.15
N VAL A 705 -6.51 -25.63 23.19
CA VAL A 705 -5.59 -26.43 24.03
C VAL A 705 -4.13 -26.24 23.61
N GLN A 706 -3.84 -26.09 22.32
CA GLN A 706 -2.49 -25.85 21.82
C GLN A 706 -2.02 -24.44 22.22
N LYS A 707 -2.92 -23.46 22.09
CA LYS A 707 -2.68 -22.06 22.48
C LYS A 707 -2.36 -21.92 23.96
N GLU A 708 -3.09 -22.60 24.84
CA GLU A 708 -2.80 -22.61 26.28
C GLU A 708 -1.45 -23.25 26.58
N LYS A 709 -1.07 -24.28 25.82
CA LYS A 709 0.16 -25.03 26.05
C LYS A 709 1.41 -24.22 25.75
N TRP A 710 1.51 -23.53 24.62
CA TRP A 710 2.67 -22.66 24.39
C TRP A 710 2.61 -21.39 25.23
N LYS A 711 1.42 -20.89 25.59
CA LYS A 711 1.29 -19.76 26.52
C LYS A 711 1.82 -20.08 27.93
N SER A 712 1.76 -21.34 28.35
CA SER A 712 2.42 -21.78 29.57
C SER A 712 3.94 -21.91 29.43
N TRP A 713 4.46 -22.14 28.21
CA TRP A 713 5.89 -22.11 27.91
C TRP A 713 6.44 -20.70 27.72
N SER A 714 5.60 -19.73 27.31
CA SER A 714 5.99 -18.35 27.01
C SER A 714 6.36 -17.51 28.24
N SER A 715 6.42 -18.10 29.44
CA SER A 715 6.78 -17.37 30.66
C SER A 715 8.30 -17.13 30.69
N GLY A 716 8.73 -16.00 30.15
CA GLY A 716 10.15 -15.57 30.17
C GLY A 716 10.91 -15.75 28.85
N ILE A 717 10.23 -16.14 27.76
CA ILE A 717 10.80 -16.20 26.41
C ILE A 717 10.07 -15.24 25.47
N ASP A 718 10.73 -14.85 24.39
CA ASP A 718 10.17 -13.98 23.38
C ASP A 718 9.24 -14.77 22.43
N VAL A 719 8.10 -14.18 22.08
CA VAL A 719 7.10 -14.77 21.19
C VAL A 719 6.82 -13.82 20.01
N LEU A 720 7.05 -14.32 18.80
CA LEU A 720 6.72 -13.63 17.56
C LEU A 720 5.60 -14.39 16.84
N THR A 721 4.46 -13.75 16.62
CA THR A 721 3.33 -14.35 15.92
C THR A 721 3.16 -13.76 14.53
N LEU A 722 3.01 -14.60 13.51
CA LEU A 722 2.81 -14.19 12.12
C LEU A 722 1.37 -14.44 11.70
N SER A 723 0.74 -13.49 11.01
CA SER A 723 -0.60 -13.71 10.45
C SER A 723 -0.85 -12.93 9.16
N ALA A 724 -1.56 -13.56 8.21
CA ALA A 724 -2.01 -12.90 6.98
C ALA A 724 -3.19 -11.93 7.20
N THR A 725 -4.09 -12.26 8.12
CA THR A 725 -5.24 -11.45 8.47
C THR A 725 -5.33 -11.40 9.98
N PRO A 726 -5.12 -10.24 10.64
CA PRO A 726 -5.21 -10.17 12.08
C PRO A 726 -6.60 -10.63 12.53
N ILE A 727 -6.63 -11.57 13.49
CA ILE A 727 -7.89 -11.94 14.13
C ILE A 727 -8.41 -10.68 14.81
N PRO A 728 -9.69 -10.28 14.63
CA PRO A 728 -10.18 -9.00 15.16
C PRO A 728 -9.97 -8.82 16.67
N ARG A 729 -9.98 -9.91 17.44
CA ARG A 729 -9.63 -9.91 18.88
C ARG A 729 -8.17 -9.53 19.12
N THR A 730 -7.26 -10.09 18.34
CA THR A 730 -5.82 -9.83 18.43
C THR A 730 -5.48 -8.43 17.90
N LEU A 731 -6.19 -8.00 16.85
CA LEU A 731 -6.15 -6.63 16.35
C LEU A 731 -6.53 -5.64 17.45
N HIS A 732 -7.66 -5.89 18.12
CA HIS A 732 -8.14 -5.05 19.19
C HIS A 732 -7.18 -5.00 20.38
N MET A 733 -6.64 -6.14 20.83
CA MET A 733 -5.63 -6.15 21.92
C MET A 733 -4.41 -5.31 21.56
N SER A 734 -4.05 -5.28 20.28
CA SER A 734 -2.93 -4.50 19.78
C SER A 734 -3.25 -3.00 19.72
N LEU A 735 -4.46 -2.65 19.26
CA LEU A 735 -4.95 -1.27 19.25
C LEU A 735 -5.06 -0.67 20.67
N THR A 736 -5.42 -1.49 21.66
CA THR A 736 -5.45 -1.07 23.08
C THR A 736 -4.06 -1.01 23.74
N GLY A 737 -2.99 -1.27 22.99
CA GLY A 737 -1.60 -1.27 23.49
C GLY A 737 -1.26 -2.41 24.45
N VAL A 738 -2.06 -3.48 24.47
CA VAL A 738 -1.85 -4.68 25.32
C VAL A 738 -0.91 -5.68 24.63
N ARG A 739 -0.85 -5.66 23.29
CA ARG A 739 0.05 -6.47 22.47
C ARG A 739 0.76 -5.57 21.46
N ASP A 740 2.07 -5.69 21.32
CA ASP A 740 2.77 -4.92 20.29
C ASP A 740 2.45 -5.49 18.91
N MET A 741 2.15 -4.61 17.95
CA MET A 741 1.80 -5.01 16.58
C MET A 741 2.56 -4.19 15.56
N VAL A 742 2.95 -4.89 14.50
CA VAL A 742 3.68 -4.35 13.37
C VAL A 742 2.99 -4.82 12.09
N THR A 743 2.81 -3.92 11.14
CA THR A 743 2.10 -4.18 9.88
C THR A 743 3.02 -3.99 8.67
N ILE A 744 2.92 -4.91 7.70
CA ILE A 744 3.53 -4.82 6.38
C ILE A 744 2.41 -4.66 5.35
N THR A 745 2.31 -3.49 4.73
CA THR A 745 1.27 -3.13 3.76
C THR A 745 1.77 -3.02 2.33
N THR A 746 3.06 -2.82 2.14
CA THR A 746 3.68 -2.66 0.82
C THR A 746 4.09 -4.01 0.24
N PRO A 747 3.63 -4.40 -0.97
CA PRO A 747 4.07 -5.63 -1.64
C PRO A 747 5.51 -5.51 -2.18
N PRO A 748 6.23 -6.64 -2.37
CA PRO A 748 7.51 -6.66 -3.10
C PRO A 748 7.36 -6.33 -4.60
N SER A 749 8.41 -5.81 -5.22
CA SER A 749 8.41 -5.22 -6.59
C SER A 749 7.99 -6.15 -7.73
N ASN A 750 8.13 -7.47 -7.59
CA ASN A 750 7.89 -8.44 -8.68
C ASN A 750 6.52 -9.13 -8.59
N ARG A 751 5.56 -8.58 -7.83
CA ARG A 751 4.26 -9.22 -7.64
C ARG A 751 3.13 -8.43 -8.31
N HIS A 752 2.48 -9.07 -9.29
CA HIS A 752 1.28 -8.51 -9.92
C HIS A 752 0.05 -8.75 -9.05
N ALA A 753 -0.86 -7.78 -9.06
CA ALA A 753 -2.18 -7.93 -8.46
C ALA A 753 -2.97 -9.07 -9.14
N ILE A 754 -3.77 -9.78 -8.35
CA ILE A 754 -4.53 -10.95 -8.83
C ILE A 754 -5.80 -10.47 -9.52
N GLN A 755 -5.93 -10.79 -10.80
CA GLN A 755 -7.14 -10.47 -11.57
C GLN A 755 -8.31 -11.27 -11.01
N THR A 756 -9.29 -10.56 -10.46
CA THR A 756 -10.44 -11.18 -9.77
C THR A 756 -11.71 -11.00 -10.59
N TYR A 757 -12.39 -12.11 -10.88
CA TYR A 757 -13.65 -12.15 -11.62
C TYR A 757 -14.75 -12.74 -10.73
N VAL A 758 -15.93 -12.13 -10.75
CA VAL A 758 -17.13 -12.62 -10.07
C VAL A 758 -18.20 -12.82 -11.15
N THR A 759 -18.67 -14.04 -11.35
CA THR A 759 -19.62 -14.37 -12.42
C THR A 759 -20.46 -15.61 -12.09
N GLU A 760 -21.52 -15.85 -12.85
CA GLU A 760 -22.20 -17.14 -12.85
C GLU A 760 -21.27 -18.26 -13.30
N TYR A 761 -21.47 -19.44 -12.72
CA TYR A 761 -20.75 -20.66 -13.11
C TYR A 761 -21.10 -21.04 -14.55
N ASP A 762 -20.07 -21.17 -15.38
CA ASP A 762 -20.16 -21.60 -16.77
C ASP A 762 -19.01 -22.58 -17.10
N ASP A 763 -19.34 -23.72 -17.70
CA ASP A 763 -18.38 -24.78 -18.01
C ASP A 763 -17.34 -24.36 -19.06
N THR A 764 -17.72 -23.49 -20.00
CA THR A 764 -16.78 -23.00 -21.02
C THR A 764 -15.70 -22.14 -20.38
N ILE A 765 -16.08 -21.25 -19.45
CA ILE A 765 -15.16 -20.41 -18.69
C ILE A 765 -14.19 -21.26 -17.88
N VAL A 766 -14.70 -22.27 -17.15
CA VAL A 766 -13.88 -23.17 -16.32
C VAL A 766 -12.87 -23.95 -17.16
N ARG A 767 -13.34 -24.54 -18.26
CA ARG A 767 -12.49 -25.31 -19.18
C ARG A 767 -11.39 -24.42 -19.77
N ASP A 768 -11.76 -23.25 -20.29
CA ASP A 768 -10.82 -22.37 -20.97
C ASP A 768 -9.79 -21.80 -19.97
N ALA A 769 -10.19 -21.50 -18.73
CA ALA A 769 -9.28 -21.07 -17.68
C ALA A 769 -8.25 -22.15 -17.30
N ILE A 770 -8.66 -23.42 -17.17
CA ILE A 770 -7.77 -24.55 -16.85
C ILE A 770 -6.80 -24.82 -18.00
N LEU A 771 -7.31 -24.85 -19.23
CA LEU A 771 -6.48 -25.11 -20.42
C LEU A 771 -5.43 -24.02 -20.63
N ARG A 772 -5.83 -22.75 -20.49
CA ARG A 772 -4.92 -21.61 -20.55
C ARG A 772 -3.80 -21.71 -19.52
N GLU A 773 -4.12 -22.12 -18.29
CA GLU A 773 -3.11 -22.29 -17.24
C GLU A 773 -2.11 -23.40 -17.57
N LYS A 774 -2.61 -24.51 -18.09
CA LYS A 774 -1.78 -25.64 -18.49
C LYS A 774 -0.87 -25.33 -19.67
N GLU A 775 -1.36 -24.63 -20.69
CA GLU A 775 -0.59 -24.25 -21.88
C GLU A 775 0.64 -23.40 -21.53
N ARG A 776 0.56 -22.58 -20.47
CA ARG A 776 1.70 -21.81 -19.92
C ARG A 776 2.53 -22.57 -18.87
N GLY A 777 2.33 -23.89 -18.74
CA GLY A 777 3.04 -24.76 -17.80
C GLY A 777 2.74 -24.47 -16.33
N GLY A 778 1.57 -23.92 -16.01
CA GLY A 778 1.13 -23.66 -14.64
C GLY A 778 0.08 -24.64 -14.14
N GLN A 779 -0.34 -24.48 -12.88
CA GLN A 779 -1.32 -25.35 -12.21
C GLN A 779 -2.55 -24.56 -11.72
N THR A 780 -3.68 -25.25 -11.60
CA THR A 780 -4.97 -24.65 -11.21
C THR A 780 -5.51 -25.22 -9.90
N TYR A 781 -5.98 -24.35 -9.00
CA TYR A 781 -6.83 -24.73 -7.88
C TYR A 781 -8.31 -24.68 -8.28
N PHE A 782 -9.04 -25.78 -8.09
CA PHE A 782 -10.49 -25.81 -8.21
C PHE A 782 -11.12 -26.08 -6.84
N VAL A 783 -11.71 -25.05 -6.23
CA VAL A 783 -12.28 -25.11 -4.88
C VAL A 783 -13.76 -25.47 -4.95
N TYR A 784 -14.10 -26.63 -4.37
CA TYR A 784 -15.45 -27.15 -4.26
C TYR A 784 -15.72 -27.64 -2.83
N ASN A 785 -16.50 -26.86 -2.06
CA ASN A 785 -16.67 -27.10 -0.63
C ASN A 785 -17.82 -28.08 -0.28
N ARG A 786 -17.92 -29.22 -1.00
CA ARG A 786 -18.91 -30.28 -0.73
C ARG A 786 -18.29 -31.66 -0.94
N ILE A 787 -17.94 -32.31 0.16
CA ILE A 787 -17.23 -33.59 0.13
C ILE A 787 -18.10 -34.71 -0.46
N GLU A 788 -19.39 -34.74 -0.11
CA GLU A 788 -20.33 -35.80 -0.53
C GLU A 788 -20.50 -35.87 -2.06
N SER A 789 -20.56 -34.72 -2.72
CA SER A 789 -20.72 -34.60 -4.18
C SER A 789 -19.39 -34.35 -4.91
N MET A 790 -18.25 -34.44 -4.23
CA MET A 790 -16.93 -34.24 -4.83
C MET A 790 -16.61 -35.27 -5.94
N PRO A 791 -16.97 -36.56 -5.83
CA PRO A 791 -16.80 -37.50 -6.93
C PRO A 791 -17.60 -37.09 -8.19
N ALA A 792 -18.84 -36.62 -8.02
CA ALA A 792 -19.64 -36.14 -9.14
C ALA A 792 -19.05 -34.88 -9.79
N MET A 793 -18.47 -33.97 -9.00
CA MET A 793 -17.75 -32.81 -9.54
C MET A 793 -16.46 -33.23 -10.27
N LEU A 794 -15.74 -34.25 -9.77
CA LEU A 794 -14.58 -34.78 -10.46
C LEU A 794 -14.95 -35.37 -11.84
N ASP A 795 -16.04 -36.14 -11.90
CA ASP A 795 -16.54 -36.72 -13.15
C ASP A 795 -17.02 -35.63 -14.11
N HIS A 796 -17.67 -34.59 -13.59
CA HIS A 796 -18.05 -33.40 -14.36
C HIS A 796 -16.83 -32.70 -14.95
N LEU A 797 -15.79 -32.41 -14.16
CA LEU A 797 -14.54 -31.80 -14.64
C LEU A 797 -13.86 -32.65 -15.70
N ARG A 798 -13.84 -33.98 -15.53
CA ARG A 798 -13.31 -34.91 -16.54
C ARG A 798 -14.11 -34.91 -17.83
N SER A 799 -15.42 -34.64 -17.78
CA SER A 799 -16.26 -34.57 -18.99
C SER A 799 -16.02 -33.32 -19.82
N ILE A 800 -15.63 -32.20 -19.19
CA ILE A 800 -15.41 -30.92 -19.87
C ILE A 800 -13.92 -30.68 -20.24
N LEU A 801 -13.00 -31.38 -19.59
CA LEU A 801 -11.55 -31.27 -19.81
C LEU A 801 -11.01 -32.38 -20.72
N PRO A 802 -9.96 -32.12 -21.52
CA PRO A 802 -9.31 -33.15 -22.32
C PRO A 802 -8.58 -34.20 -21.48
N GLU A 803 -8.42 -35.41 -22.00
CA GLU A 803 -7.81 -36.56 -21.30
C GLU A 803 -6.38 -36.34 -20.82
N ASN A 804 -5.65 -35.41 -21.44
CA ASN A 804 -4.28 -35.13 -21.05
C ASN A 804 -4.19 -34.33 -19.73
N VAL A 805 -5.27 -33.75 -19.21
CA VAL A 805 -5.30 -32.96 -17.98
C VAL A 805 -5.37 -33.87 -16.74
N THR A 806 -4.36 -33.79 -15.88
CA THR A 806 -4.29 -34.59 -14.65
C THR A 806 -4.94 -33.86 -13.48
N ILE A 807 -5.86 -34.53 -12.77
CA ILE A 807 -6.61 -33.95 -11.65
C ILE A 807 -6.30 -34.71 -10.36
N GLY A 808 -5.75 -34.01 -9.36
CA GLY A 808 -5.62 -34.49 -7.99
C GLY A 808 -6.82 -34.07 -7.13
N VAL A 809 -7.19 -34.87 -6.13
CA VAL A 809 -8.33 -34.60 -5.23
C VAL A 809 -7.87 -34.51 -3.78
N ALA A 810 -8.19 -33.41 -3.10
CA ALA A 810 -7.77 -33.14 -1.72
C ALA A 810 -8.88 -32.53 -0.84
N TYR A 811 -9.33 -33.26 0.18
CA TYR A 811 -10.36 -32.80 1.14
C TYR A 811 -10.09 -33.27 2.58
N GLY A 812 -10.73 -32.63 3.56
CA GLY A 812 -10.25 -32.64 4.95
C GLY A 812 -10.53 -33.90 5.74
N ARG A 813 -11.50 -34.69 5.28
CA ARG A 813 -11.86 -35.99 5.85
C ARG A 813 -10.98 -37.13 5.32
N MET A 814 -10.06 -36.86 4.40
CA MET A 814 -9.10 -37.86 3.93
C MET A 814 -8.19 -38.31 5.07
N GLU A 815 -7.67 -39.53 4.96
CA GLU A 815 -6.62 -39.97 5.86
C GLU A 815 -5.42 -39.01 5.73
N GLY A 816 -4.88 -38.54 6.86
CA GLY A 816 -3.85 -37.49 6.86
C GLY A 816 -2.65 -37.83 5.97
N ARG A 817 -2.23 -39.10 5.92
CA ARG A 817 -1.11 -39.56 5.08
C ARG A 817 -1.43 -39.48 3.58
N GLN A 818 -2.67 -39.77 3.19
CA GLN A 818 -3.12 -39.70 1.80
C GLN A 818 -3.25 -38.25 1.34
N LEU A 819 -3.85 -37.39 2.17
CA LEU A 819 -3.97 -35.96 1.89
C LEU A 819 -2.59 -35.34 1.68
N GLU A 820 -1.67 -35.54 2.63
CA GLU A 820 -0.31 -35.00 2.56
C GLU A 820 0.44 -35.49 1.30
N LYS A 821 0.27 -36.76 0.90
CA LYS A 821 0.86 -37.29 -0.33
C LYS A 821 0.32 -36.57 -1.58
N VAL A 822 -1.00 -36.39 -1.71
CA VAL A 822 -1.59 -35.66 -2.84
C VAL A 822 -1.11 -34.22 -2.88
N MET A 823 -0.98 -33.56 -1.71
CA MET A 823 -0.46 -32.20 -1.65
C MET A 823 1.02 -32.12 -2.09
N LEU A 824 1.86 -33.09 -1.71
CA LEU A 824 3.24 -33.18 -2.18
C LEU A 824 3.32 -33.50 -3.67
N ASP A 825 2.50 -34.41 -4.17
CA ASP A 825 2.44 -34.75 -5.60
C ASP A 825 1.99 -33.53 -6.44
N PHE A 826 1.09 -32.69 -5.91
CA PHE A 826 0.72 -31.42 -6.54
C PHE A 826 1.88 -30.40 -6.48
N TYR A 827 2.62 -30.33 -5.38
CA TYR A 827 3.81 -29.48 -5.27
C TYR A 827 4.90 -29.88 -6.27
N ASP A 828 5.11 -31.19 -6.47
CA ASP A 828 6.05 -31.79 -7.43
C ASP A 828 5.52 -31.78 -8.89
N GLU A 829 4.50 -30.98 -9.19
CA GLU A 829 3.95 -30.78 -10.55
C GLU A 829 3.38 -32.04 -11.22
N LYS A 830 2.98 -33.07 -10.45
CA LYS A 830 2.38 -34.31 -11.02
C LYS A 830 0.92 -34.15 -11.44
N TYR A 831 0.25 -33.10 -10.95
CA TYR A 831 -1.15 -32.81 -11.21
C TYR A 831 -1.30 -31.39 -11.78
N ASP A 832 -2.02 -31.24 -12.89
CA ASP A 832 -2.33 -29.94 -13.48
C ASP A 832 -3.39 -29.18 -12.65
N VAL A 833 -4.39 -29.90 -12.15
CA VAL A 833 -5.53 -29.35 -11.40
C VAL A 833 -5.64 -30.01 -10.04
N LEU A 834 -5.81 -29.22 -8.97
CA LEU A 834 -6.17 -29.72 -7.65
C LEU A 834 -7.63 -29.39 -7.33
N LEU A 835 -8.49 -30.40 -7.41
CA LEU A 835 -9.87 -30.35 -6.92
C LEU A 835 -9.85 -30.47 -5.39
N CYS A 836 -10.20 -29.40 -4.70
CA CYS A 836 -10.03 -29.32 -3.26
C CYS A 836 -11.17 -28.61 -2.52
N THR A 837 -11.30 -28.85 -1.21
CA THR A 837 -12.12 -27.97 -0.36
C THR A 837 -11.30 -26.74 0.08
N THR A 838 -11.80 -25.95 1.03
CA THR A 838 -11.08 -24.81 1.64
C THR A 838 -9.77 -25.17 2.36
N LEU A 839 -9.24 -26.39 2.24
CA LEU A 839 -7.96 -26.79 2.87
C LEU A 839 -6.74 -26.07 2.32
N ILE A 840 -6.80 -25.58 1.08
CA ILE A 840 -5.73 -24.75 0.51
C ILE A 840 -5.49 -23.46 1.31
N GLU A 841 -6.47 -23.05 2.10
CA GLU A 841 -6.37 -21.96 3.08
C GLU A 841 -5.24 -22.22 4.11
N ASN A 842 -4.86 -23.49 4.36
CA ASN A 842 -3.96 -23.93 5.42
C ASN A 842 -2.46 -24.07 5.03
N GLY A 843 -1.96 -23.27 4.09
CA GLY A 843 -0.51 -23.19 3.82
C GLY A 843 0.00 -23.92 2.57
N LEU A 844 -0.90 -24.17 1.61
CA LEU A 844 -0.67 -24.14 0.17
C LEU A 844 0.25 -23.04 -0.41
N ASP A 845 1.57 -23.16 -0.43
CA ASP A 845 2.41 -22.24 -1.23
C ASP A 845 2.96 -22.94 -2.47
N GLN A 846 2.21 -22.84 -3.57
CA GLN A 846 2.68 -23.33 -4.86
C GLN A 846 2.96 -22.16 -5.81
N PRO A 847 4.24 -21.82 -6.06
CA PRO A 847 4.60 -20.72 -6.96
C PRO A 847 4.05 -20.89 -8.38
N ASN A 848 3.93 -22.14 -8.84
CA ASN A 848 3.44 -22.45 -10.19
C ASN A 848 1.90 -22.48 -10.30
N ALA A 849 1.17 -22.37 -9.18
CA ALA A 849 -0.28 -22.29 -9.18
C ALA A 849 -0.73 -20.82 -9.34
N ASN A 850 -1.15 -20.45 -10.55
CA ASN A 850 -1.50 -19.07 -10.88
C ASN A 850 -2.99 -18.87 -11.25
N THR A 851 -3.78 -19.94 -11.32
CA THR A 851 -5.24 -19.84 -11.52
C THR A 851 -6.00 -20.47 -10.36
N MET A 852 -7.01 -19.76 -9.86
CA MET A 852 -7.93 -20.23 -8.83
C MET A 852 -9.37 -20.12 -9.31
N LEU A 853 -10.12 -21.20 -9.20
CA LEU A 853 -11.53 -21.31 -9.55
C LEU A 853 -12.30 -21.71 -8.28
N VAL A 854 -13.26 -20.90 -7.84
CA VAL A 854 -14.01 -21.14 -6.60
C VAL A 854 -15.49 -21.28 -6.90
N TYR A 855 -16.02 -22.48 -6.68
CA TYR A 855 -17.43 -22.79 -6.85
C TYR A 855 -18.27 -22.34 -5.63
N ASP A 856 -19.50 -21.87 -5.85
CA ASP A 856 -20.42 -21.39 -4.79
C ASP A 856 -19.76 -20.36 -3.85
N ALA A 857 -19.00 -19.40 -4.40
CA ALA A 857 -18.26 -18.39 -3.64
C ALA A 857 -19.17 -17.51 -2.76
N ASP A 858 -20.44 -17.34 -3.14
CA ASP A 858 -21.46 -16.62 -2.38
C ASP A 858 -21.73 -17.21 -0.97
N ARG A 859 -21.39 -18.48 -0.75
CA ARG A 859 -21.54 -19.15 0.55
C ARG A 859 -20.31 -19.03 1.45
N MET A 860 -19.25 -18.37 1.00
CA MET A 860 -17.96 -18.31 1.70
C MET A 860 -17.77 -16.97 2.41
N GLY A 861 -17.09 -16.97 3.56
CA GLY A 861 -16.78 -15.74 4.30
C GLY A 861 -15.73 -14.87 3.59
N LEU A 862 -15.80 -13.54 3.74
CA LEU A 862 -14.89 -12.61 3.03
C LEU A 862 -13.42 -12.92 3.34
N SER A 863 -13.08 -13.14 4.62
CA SER A 863 -11.72 -13.53 5.03
C SER A 863 -11.24 -14.83 4.37
N GLN A 864 -12.13 -15.80 4.15
CA GLN A 864 -11.77 -17.08 3.51
C GLN A 864 -11.49 -16.89 2.03
N ILE A 865 -12.36 -16.14 1.35
CA ILE A 865 -12.19 -15.77 -0.07
C ILE A 865 -10.86 -15.04 -0.25
N TYR A 866 -10.56 -14.04 0.60
CA TYR A 866 -9.32 -13.27 0.53
C TYR A 866 -8.08 -14.14 0.78
N GLN A 867 -8.10 -14.99 1.81
CA GLN A 867 -6.99 -15.88 2.13
C GLN A 867 -6.71 -16.88 1.01
N MET A 868 -7.76 -17.48 0.42
CA MET A 868 -7.63 -18.37 -0.73
C MET A 868 -7.10 -17.63 -1.95
N ARG A 869 -7.66 -16.45 -2.27
CA ARG A 869 -7.18 -15.61 -3.37
C ARG A 869 -5.67 -15.38 -3.27
N GLY A 870 -5.20 -15.00 -2.09
CA GLY A 870 -3.76 -14.78 -1.82
C GLY A 870 -2.87 -16.02 -1.94
N ARG A 871 -3.41 -17.23 -2.19
CA ARG A 871 -2.62 -18.44 -2.44
C ARG A 871 -2.12 -18.55 -3.89
N VAL A 872 -2.72 -17.84 -4.84
CA VAL A 872 -2.23 -17.72 -6.24
C VAL A 872 -1.51 -16.39 -6.47
N GLY A 873 -0.73 -16.29 -7.55
CA GLY A 873 -0.02 -15.03 -7.89
C GLY A 873 1.21 -14.79 -7.05
N ARG A 874 2.03 -15.83 -6.93
CA ARG A 874 3.32 -15.80 -6.22
C ARG A 874 4.52 -15.85 -7.16
N SER A 875 4.28 -16.02 -8.46
CA SER A 875 5.29 -15.92 -9.51
C SER A 875 5.20 -14.56 -10.23
N GLU A 876 6.15 -14.30 -11.14
CA GLU A 876 6.09 -13.16 -12.07
C GLU A 876 4.94 -13.29 -13.09
N LYS A 877 4.26 -14.46 -13.17
CA LYS A 877 3.11 -14.65 -14.05
C LYS A 877 1.87 -14.00 -13.44
N ILE A 878 1.05 -13.37 -14.30
CA ILE A 878 -0.25 -12.84 -13.91
C ILE A 878 -1.15 -13.98 -13.41
N ALA A 879 -1.69 -13.82 -12.20
CA ALA A 879 -2.63 -14.76 -11.63
C ALA A 879 -4.08 -14.31 -11.78
N ARG A 880 -4.97 -15.29 -11.90
CA ARG A 880 -6.41 -15.09 -12.10
C ARG A 880 -7.20 -15.86 -11.06
N ALA A 881 -8.20 -15.23 -10.46
CA ALA A 881 -9.12 -15.82 -9.51
C ALA A 881 -10.57 -15.63 -9.99
N TRP A 882 -11.30 -16.72 -10.14
CA TRP A 882 -12.70 -16.72 -10.54
C TRP A 882 -13.58 -17.18 -9.38
N PHE A 883 -14.51 -16.33 -8.97
CA PHE A 883 -15.48 -16.60 -7.92
C PHE A 883 -16.86 -16.80 -8.55
N PHE A 884 -17.32 -18.04 -8.56
CA PHE A 884 -18.56 -18.44 -9.21
C PHE A 884 -19.73 -18.49 -8.22
N TYR A 885 -20.89 -18.02 -8.67
CA TYR A 885 -22.18 -18.33 -8.05
C TYR A 885 -23.06 -19.12 -9.03
N ARG A 886 -24.14 -19.74 -8.53
CA ARG A 886 -24.99 -20.61 -9.35
C ARG A 886 -25.76 -19.80 -10.39
N LYS A 887 -25.87 -20.36 -11.60
CA LYS A 887 -26.69 -19.82 -12.68
C LYS A 887 -28.14 -19.59 -12.25
N GLY A 888 -28.64 -18.37 -12.44
CA GLY A 888 -30.02 -18.00 -12.11
C GLY A 888 -30.33 -17.90 -10.60
N LYS A 889 -29.33 -17.89 -9.73
CA LYS A 889 -29.52 -17.72 -8.29
C LYS A 889 -29.59 -16.24 -7.93
N VAL A 890 -30.64 -15.86 -7.21
CA VAL A 890 -30.73 -14.54 -6.57
C VAL A 890 -29.80 -14.51 -5.35
N LEU A 891 -28.83 -13.59 -5.35
CA LEU A 891 -27.90 -13.39 -4.24
C LEU A 891 -28.58 -12.59 -3.12
N SER A 892 -28.16 -12.83 -1.87
CA SER A 892 -28.54 -11.93 -0.78
C SER A 892 -27.69 -10.66 -0.85
N GLU A 893 -28.22 -9.53 -0.36
CA GLU A 893 -27.51 -8.24 -0.32
C GLU A 893 -26.14 -8.37 0.38
N VAL A 894 -26.04 -9.20 1.42
CA VAL A 894 -24.79 -9.47 2.14
C VAL A 894 -23.78 -10.22 1.26
N ALA A 895 -24.23 -11.21 0.49
CA ALA A 895 -23.38 -11.99 -0.41
C ALA A 895 -22.90 -11.13 -1.58
N GLU A 896 -23.78 -10.27 -2.11
CA GLU A 896 -23.46 -9.32 -3.17
C GLU A 896 -22.42 -8.31 -2.70
N LYS A 897 -22.65 -7.61 -1.58
CA LYS A 897 -21.66 -6.68 -0.99
C LYS A 897 -20.32 -7.36 -0.74
N ARG A 898 -20.33 -8.62 -0.27
CA ARG A 898 -19.10 -9.40 -0.02
C ARG A 898 -18.33 -9.71 -1.31
N LEU A 899 -19.05 -10.16 -2.35
CA LEU A 899 -18.46 -10.47 -3.65
C LEU A 899 -18.01 -9.20 -4.39
N ASP A 900 -18.69 -8.09 -4.18
CA ASP A 900 -18.27 -6.80 -4.73
C ASP A 900 -17.01 -6.28 -4.03
N THR A 901 -16.99 -6.37 -2.69
CA THR A 901 -15.82 -6.04 -1.86
C THR A 901 -14.56 -6.79 -2.32
N ILE A 902 -14.65 -8.09 -2.63
CA ILE A 902 -13.46 -8.84 -3.12
C ILE A 902 -13.03 -8.41 -4.54
N ARG A 903 -13.98 -7.93 -5.36
CA ARG A 903 -13.72 -7.39 -6.69
C ARG A 903 -13.07 -6.01 -6.63
N GLU A 904 -13.42 -5.19 -5.65
CA GLU A 904 -12.87 -3.85 -5.42
C GLU A 904 -11.45 -3.92 -4.81
N PHE A 905 -11.26 -4.70 -3.75
CA PHE A 905 -9.96 -4.83 -3.06
C PHE A 905 -9.00 -5.77 -3.79
N THR A 906 -8.67 -5.49 -5.05
CA THR A 906 -7.69 -6.26 -5.85
C THR A 906 -6.23 -5.93 -5.54
N GLU A 907 -5.98 -4.79 -4.88
CA GLU A 907 -4.65 -4.37 -4.46
C GLU A 907 -4.08 -5.27 -3.37
N LEU A 908 -2.80 -5.59 -3.53
CA LEU A 908 -1.99 -6.28 -2.53
C LEU A 908 -1.77 -5.32 -1.34
N GLY A 909 -2.04 -5.75 -0.11
CA GLY A 909 -1.95 -4.92 1.11
C GLY A 909 -3.32 -4.60 1.72
N SER A 910 -4.40 -4.99 1.04
CA SER A 910 -5.77 -4.77 1.48
C SER A 910 -6.23 -5.69 2.62
N GLY A 911 -5.42 -6.67 3.07
CA GLY A 911 -5.86 -7.69 4.04
C GLY A 911 -6.32 -7.11 5.38
N PHE A 912 -5.77 -5.95 5.75
CA PHE A 912 -6.20 -5.18 6.91
C PHE A 912 -7.56 -4.49 6.69
N LYS A 913 -7.75 -3.82 5.54
CA LYS A 913 -9.04 -3.22 5.13
C LYS A 913 -10.13 -4.30 5.04
N VAL A 914 -9.79 -5.46 4.49
CA VAL A 914 -10.67 -6.62 4.36
C VAL A 914 -11.02 -7.25 5.70
N ALA A 915 -10.09 -7.35 6.65
CA ALA A 915 -10.39 -7.84 8.00
C ALA A 915 -11.36 -6.92 8.76
N MET A 916 -11.21 -5.60 8.58
CA MET A 916 -12.14 -4.61 9.14
C MET A 916 -13.52 -4.70 8.50
N ARG A 917 -13.59 -4.81 7.17
CA ARG A 917 -14.86 -4.98 6.46
C ARG A 917 -15.54 -6.31 6.77
N ASP A 918 -14.77 -7.39 6.95
CA ASP A 918 -15.28 -8.69 7.39
C ASP A 918 -15.83 -8.63 8.83
N LEU A 919 -15.21 -7.83 9.70
CA LEU A 919 -15.73 -7.55 11.04
C LEU A 919 -17.05 -6.76 11.01
N GLU A 920 -17.15 -5.75 10.15
CA GLU A 920 -18.39 -4.99 9.92
C GLU A 920 -19.50 -5.88 9.34
N ILE A 921 -19.16 -6.75 8.38
CA ILE A 921 -20.12 -7.63 7.68
C ILE A 921 -20.59 -8.80 8.58
N ARG A 922 -19.70 -9.43 9.35
CA ARG A 922 -20.05 -10.57 10.23
C ARG A 922 -20.60 -10.16 11.59
N GLY A 923 -20.36 -8.91 12.00
CA GLY A 923 -20.60 -8.46 13.36
C GLY A 923 -19.61 -9.07 14.37
N ALA A 924 -19.51 -8.47 15.56
CA ALA A 924 -18.51 -8.84 16.57
C ALA A 924 -18.74 -10.22 17.26
N GLY A 925 -19.65 -11.03 16.73
CA GLY A 925 -20.42 -12.01 17.49
C GLY A 925 -19.64 -13.20 18.06
N ASN A 926 -18.48 -13.55 17.52
CA ASN A 926 -17.71 -14.71 17.98
C ASN A 926 -16.38 -14.37 18.66
N LEU A 927 -16.10 -13.09 18.91
CA LEU A 927 -14.73 -12.63 19.18
C LEU A 927 -14.32 -12.63 20.65
N LEU A 928 -15.26 -12.48 21.59
CA LEU A 928 -14.96 -12.23 23.00
C LEU A 928 -15.63 -13.22 23.98
N GLY A 929 -16.16 -14.33 23.47
CA GLY A 929 -16.88 -15.35 24.24
C GLY A 929 -18.36 -15.03 24.44
N ALA A 930 -19.15 -16.06 24.79
CA ALA A 930 -20.61 -15.97 24.84
C ALA A 930 -21.17 -14.88 25.78
N ALA A 931 -20.46 -14.56 26.87
CA ALA A 931 -20.86 -13.51 27.82
C ALA A 931 -20.68 -12.08 27.27
N GLN A 932 -19.70 -11.86 26.39
CA GLN A 932 -19.40 -10.53 25.83
C GLN A 932 -20.26 -10.21 24.60
N HIS A 933 -20.70 -11.25 23.88
CA HIS A 933 -21.64 -11.13 22.77
C HIS A 933 -22.89 -10.31 23.12
N GLY A 934 -23.47 -10.57 24.31
CA GLY A 934 -24.66 -9.86 24.79
C GLY A 934 -24.41 -8.38 25.13
N ASN A 935 -23.18 -8.00 25.48
CA ASN A 935 -22.84 -6.60 25.74
C ASN A 935 -22.69 -5.84 24.42
N ILE A 936 -22.00 -6.41 23.44
CA ILE A 936 -21.77 -5.75 22.14
C ILE A 936 -23.10 -5.55 21.39
N ALA A 937 -23.98 -6.56 21.41
CA ALA A 937 -25.31 -6.43 20.81
C ALA A 937 -26.20 -5.39 21.52
N SER A 938 -25.91 -5.04 22.77
CA SER A 938 -26.73 -4.09 23.54
C SER A 938 -26.20 -2.65 23.51
N VAL A 939 -24.89 -2.45 23.42
CA VAL A 939 -24.30 -1.09 23.34
C VAL A 939 -23.76 -0.70 21.96
N GLY A 940 -23.52 -1.66 21.07
CA GLY A 940 -22.82 -1.44 19.80
C GLY A 940 -21.30 -1.64 19.91
N PHE A 941 -20.68 -2.11 18.82
CA PHE A 941 -19.26 -2.49 18.82
C PHE A 941 -18.31 -1.30 19.05
N ALA A 942 -18.50 -0.17 18.37
CA ALA A 942 -17.64 1.01 18.51
C ALA A 942 -17.67 1.53 19.96
N THR A 943 -18.87 1.75 20.50
CA THR A 943 -19.09 2.21 21.88
C THR A 943 -18.47 1.25 22.90
N TYR A 944 -18.59 -0.07 22.68
CA TYR A 944 -17.94 -1.07 23.53
C TYR A 944 -16.42 -0.92 23.55
N CYS A 945 -15.79 -0.68 22.39
CA CYS A 945 -14.33 -0.50 22.28
C CYS A 945 -13.88 0.76 23.04
N THR A 946 -14.55 1.89 22.81
CA THR A 946 -14.28 3.16 23.52
C THR A 946 -14.39 2.99 25.04
N MET A 947 -15.43 2.28 25.52
CA MET A 947 -15.59 2.00 26.95
C MET A 947 -14.47 1.13 27.52
N LEU A 948 -13.94 0.18 26.74
CA LEU A 948 -12.84 -0.70 27.14
C LEU A 948 -11.50 0.05 27.18
N GLU A 949 -11.22 0.89 26.19
CA GLU A 949 -10.04 1.76 26.18
C GLU A 949 -10.01 2.69 27.41
N GLU A 950 -11.13 3.37 27.70
CA GLU A 950 -11.24 4.23 28.88
C GLU A 950 -11.05 3.47 30.19
N ALA A 951 -11.57 2.24 30.29
CA ALA A 951 -11.40 1.38 31.45
C ALA A 951 -9.93 0.98 31.64
N VAL A 952 -9.25 0.55 30.58
CA VAL A 952 -7.83 0.19 30.61
C VAL A 952 -6.97 1.40 30.99
N GLU A 953 -7.20 2.56 30.38
CA GLU A 953 -6.43 3.77 30.63
C GLU A 953 -6.59 4.26 32.07
N ARG A 954 -7.81 4.22 32.61
CA ARG A 954 -8.11 4.55 34.01
C ARG A 954 -7.43 3.59 34.98
N LEU A 955 -7.53 2.29 34.74
CA LEU A 955 -6.90 1.29 35.60
C LEU A 955 -5.37 1.36 35.55
N ARG A 956 -4.80 1.63 34.37
CA ARG A 956 -3.36 1.87 34.19
C ARG A 956 -2.91 3.14 34.92
N ALA A 957 -3.67 4.24 34.79
CA ALA A 957 -3.38 5.48 35.50
C ALA A 957 -3.38 5.32 37.02
N LYS A 958 -4.38 4.58 37.55
CA LYS A 958 -4.49 4.22 38.97
C LYS A 958 -3.33 3.35 39.45
N ARG A 959 -2.83 2.42 38.62
CA ARG A 959 -1.69 1.55 38.96
C ARG A 959 -0.35 2.28 38.93
N GLU A 960 -0.12 3.12 37.92
CA GLU A 960 1.13 3.84 37.70
C GLU A 960 1.22 5.15 38.51
N ASN A 961 0.21 5.47 39.33
CA ASN A 961 0.10 6.75 40.06
C ASN A 961 0.27 7.99 39.15
N ARG A 962 -0.16 7.88 37.88
CA ARG A 962 -0.15 8.98 36.92
C ARG A 962 -1.51 9.68 36.89
N PRO A 963 -1.56 11.00 36.68
CA PRO A 963 -2.83 11.71 36.49
C PRO A 963 -3.52 11.22 35.21
N LEU A 964 -4.84 11.09 35.26
CA LEU A 964 -5.65 10.87 34.07
C LEU A 964 -5.50 12.08 33.13
N PRO A 965 -5.24 11.89 31.83
CA PRO A 965 -5.27 13.00 30.88
C PRO A 965 -6.65 13.66 30.91
N LYS A 966 -6.69 14.97 31.16
CA LYS A 966 -7.95 15.73 31.21
C LYS A 966 -8.49 15.90 29.78
N LYS A 967 -9.70 15.40 29.53
CA LYS A 967 -10.42 15.66 28.27
C LYS A 967 -11.01 17.07 28.30
N LEU A 968 -10.83 17.83 27.22
CA LEU A 968 -11.47 19.14 27.04
C LEU A 968 -13.00 18.98 26.96
N PRO A 969 -13.79 19.97 27.45
CA PRO A 969 -15.25 19.88 27.49
C PRO A 969 -15.87 19.80 26.09
N ASN A 970 -17.06 19.21 25.98
CA ASN A 970 -17.87 19.24 24.77
C ASN A 970 -18.63 20.57 24.69
N THR A 971 -17.99 21.58 24.09
CA THR A 971 -18.54 22.94 24.00
C THR A 971 -19.69 23.02 22.99
N THR A 972 -20.88 23.44 23.45
CA THR A 972 -22.04 23.68 22.59
C THR A 972 -22.21 25.18 22.31
N ILE A 973 -22.36 25.59 21.05
CA ILE A 973 -22.62 26.98 20.67
C ILE A 973 -23.97 27.06 19.97
N GLU A 974 -24.84 27.95 20.44
CA GLU A 974 -26.13 28.23 19.82
C GLU A 974 -26.27 29.73 19.54
N PHE A 975 -26.06 30.15 18.28
CA PHE A 975 -26.33 31.50 17.80
C PHE A 975 -27.52 31.56 16.86
N ARG A 976 -28.35 32.61 16.93
CA ARG A 976 -29.52 32.78 16.04
C ARG A 976 -29.11 33.28 14.64
N GLN A 977 -28.33 32.48 13.90
CA GLN A 977 -27.93 32.76 12.54
C GLN A 977 -27.96 31.50 11.67
N ASP A 978 -28.20 31.68 10.38
CA ASP A 978 -28.11 30.63 9.36
C ASP A 978 -26.64 30.19 9.21
N ALA A 979 -26.27 29.08 9.83
CA ALA A 979 -24.93 28.51 9.79
C ALA A 979 -25.03 27.01 9.53
N TYR A 980 -24.93 26.64 8.25
CA TYR A 980 -25.04 25.26 7.77
C TYR A 980 -24.33 25.12 6.42
N LEU A 981 -24.06 23.87 6.03
CA LEU A 981 -23.56 23.51 4.71
C LEU A 981 -24.76 23.41 3.75
N ASP A 982 -25.01 24.47 2.99
CA ASP A 982 -26.11 24.49 2.04
C ASP A 982 -25.83 23.63 0.80
N GLU A 983 -26.89 23.28 0.07
CA GLU A 983 -26.84 22.39 -1.10
C GLU A 983 -26.08 22.97 -2.30
N SER A 984 -25.97 24.30 -2.40
CA SER A 984 -25.22 24.94 -3.49
C SER A 984 -23.71 24.83 -3.31
N TYR A 985 -23.24 24.69 -2.06
CA TYR A 985 -21.82 24.48 -1.76
C TYR A 985 -21.43 23.01 -1.80
N ILE A 986 -22.20 22.14 -1.11
CA ILE A 986 -21.98 20.69 -1.10
C ILE A 986 -23.33 20.04 -1.38
N SER A 987 -23.48 19.34 -2.52
CA SER A 987 -24.75 18.66 -2.85
C SER A 987 -24.83 17.25 -2.27
N ASN A 988 -23.69 16.57 -2.09
CA ASN A 988 -23.63 15.21 -1.56
C ASN A 988 -23.77 15.21 -0.02
N GLU A 989 -24.78 14.52 0.50
CA GLU A 989 -25.05 14.41 1.95
C GLU A 989 -23.93 13.70 2.73
N GLU A 990 -23.28 12.70 2.15
CA GLU A 990 -22.16 11.97 2.78
C GLU A 990 -20.97 12.90 3.00
N GLN A 991 -20.65 13.72 1.98
CA GLN A 991 -19.60 14.73 2.08
C GLN A 991 -19.94 15.82 3.10
N LYS A 992 -21.20 16.29 3.14
CA LYS A 992 -21.64 17.20 4.22
C LYS A 992 -21.39 16.58 5.59
N MET A 993 -21.76 15.30 5.75
CA MET A 993 -21.59 14.58 7.00
C MET A 993 -20.11 14.40 7.39
N GLU A 994 -19.24 14.14 6.41
CA GLU A 994 -17.77 14.10 6.59
C GLU A 994 -17.26 15.44 7.14
N ILE A 995 -17.58 16.55 6.49
CA ILE A 995 -17.13 17.88 6.89
C ILE A 995 -17.69 18.26 8.27
N TYR A 996 -18.96 17.99 8.56
CA TYR A 996 -19.54 18.22 9.89
C TYR A 996 -18.81 17.42 10.98
N ARG A 997 -18.51 16.12 10.75
CA ARG A 997 -17.74 15.30 11.70
C ARG A 997 -16.36 15.88 11.93
N ARG A 998 -15.66 16.26 10.86
CA ARG A 998 -14.31 16.80 10.93
C ARG A 998 -14.29 18.13 11.65
N LEU A 999 -15.22 19.03 11.33
CA LEU A 999 -15.43 20.27 12.07
C LEU A 999 -15.63 19.96 13.54
N ALA A 1000 -16.55 19.05 13.91
CA ALA A 1000 -16.80 18.69 15.31
C ALA A 1000 -15.57 18.10 16.05
N ALA A 1001 -14.72 17.37 15.35
CA ALA A 1001 -13.52 16.72 15.91
C ALA A 1001 -12.30 17.66 16.05
N VAL A 1002 -12.33 18.87 15.49
CA VAL A 1002 -11.19 19.79 15.55
C VAL A 1002 -10.99 20.35 16.96
N GLU A 1003 -9.75 20.28 17.45
CA GLU A 1003 -9.38 20.67 18.81
C GLU A 1003 -8.51 21.93 18.91
N ASN A 1004 -7.88 22.36 17.81
CA ASN A 1004 -6.98 23.51 17.80
C ASN A 1004 -7.16 24.37 16.53
N ASP A 1005 -6.76 25.64 16.62
CA ASP A 1005 -7.01 26.65 15.58
C ASP A 1005 -6.24 26.34 14.28
N LYS A 1006 -5.02 25.80 14.39
CA LYS A 1006 -4.23 25.36 13.23
C LYS A 1006 -4.94 24.28 12.44
N ALA A 1007 -5.40 23.21 13.12
CA ALA A 1007 -6.15 22.12 12.49
C ALA A 1007 -7.49 22.59 11.90
N LEU A 1008 -8.11 23.63 12.49
CA LEU A 1008 -9.30 24.25 11.91
C LEU A 1008 -8.98 25.01 10.63
N SER A 1009 -7.90 25.80 10.62
CA SER A 1009 -7.45 26.51 9.42
C SER A 1009 -7.10 25.52 8.32
N ASP A 1010 -6.30 24.49 8.63
CA ASP A 1010 -5.91 23.44 7.69
C ASP A 1010 -7.12 22.67 7.12
N LEU A 1011 -8.22 22.56 7.89
CA LEU A 1011 -9.49 21.96 7.44
C LEU A 1011 -10.27 22.93 6.56
N ILE A 1012 -10.38 24.21 6.94
CA ILE A 1012 -11.07 25.21 6.13
C ILE A 1012 -10.37 25.36 4.79
N ASP A 1013 -9.05 25.48 4.78
CA ASP A 1013 -8.25 25.60 3.55
C ASP A 1013 -8.46 24.37 2.65
N GLU A 1014 -8.55 23.18 3.22
CA GLU A 1014 -8.90 21.97 2.47
C GLU A 1014 -10.32 21.99 1.93
N VAL A 1015 -11.31 22.39 2.72
CA VAL A 1015 -12.72 22.43 2.29
C VAL A 1015 -12.89 23.46 1.16
N VAL A 1016 -12.25 24.62 1.28
CA VAL A 1016 -12.22 25.64 0.23
C VAL A 1016 -11.52 25.11 -1.02
N ASP A 1017 -10.41 24.39 -0.86
CA ASP A 1017 -9.70 23.78 -1.99
C ASP A 1017 -10.54 22.68 -2.68
N ARG A 1018 -11.36 21.93 -1.94
CA ARG A 1018 -12.22 20.83 -2.44
C ARG A 1018 -13.53 21.26 -3.08
N PHE A 1019 -14.12 22.36 -2.59
CA PHE A 1019 -15.49 22.77 -2.94
C PHE A 1019 -15.57 24.21 -3.47
N GLY A 1020 -14.46 24.94 -3.49
CA GLY A 1020 -14.39 26.32 -3.95
C GLY A 1020 -14.82 27.34 -2.89
N THR A 1021 -15.28 28.50 -3.35
CA THR A 1021 -15.61 29.64 -2.49
C THR A 1021 -16.82 29.36 -1.61
N PRO A 1022 -16.72 29.51 -0.27
CA PRO A 1022 -17.82 29.23 0.65
C PRO A 1022 -18.96 30.23 0.48
N THR A 1023 -20.19 29.75 0.62
CA THR A 1023 -21.39 30.60 0.68
C THR A 1023 -21.48 31.31 2.04
N ARG A 1024 -22.34 32.33 2.14
CA ARG A 1024 -22.53 33.08 3.41
C ARG A 1024 -22.91 32.18 4.62
N PRO A 1025 -23.80 31.18 4.50
CA PRO A 1025 -24.08 30.26 5.60
C PRO A 1025 -22.87 29.40 6.01
N VAL A 1026 -22.04 28.99 5.05
CA VAL A 1026 -20.83 28.20 5.29
C VAL A 1026 -19.75 29.03 5.98
N GLU A 1027 -19.53 30.27 5.55
CA GLU A 1027 -18.62 31.21 6.22
C GLU A 1027 -18.99 31.40 7.69
N LYS A 1028 -20.29 31.57 7.97
CA LYS A 1028 -20.80 31.66 9.35
C LYS A 1028 -20.53 30.39 10.15
N LEU A 1029 -20.71 29.20 9.56
CA LEU A 1029 -20.40 27.93 10.20
C LEU A 1029 -18.91 27.82 10.57
N PHE A 1030 -18.01 28.28 9.70
CA PHE A 1030 -16.57 28.31 9.98
C PHE A 1030 -16.22 29.29 11.10
N HIS A 1031 -16.85 30.46 11.14
CA HIS A 1031 -16.70 31.41 12.25
C HIS A 1031 -17.18 30.83 13.59
N ILE A 1032 -18.33 30.15 13.60
CA ILE A 1032 -18.83 29.46 14.80
C ILE A 1032 -17.85 28.38 15.25
N SER A 1033 -17.28 27.62 14.31
CA SER A 1033 -16.30 26.58 14.62
C SER A 1033 -15.02 27.16 15.24
N ARG A 1034 -14.55 28.33 14.78
CA ARG A 1034 -13.41 29.05 15.39
C ARG A 1034 -13.71 29.47 16.82
N ILE A 1035 -14.89 30.05 17.07
CA ILE A 1035 -15.34 30.42 18.42
C ILE A 1035 -15.39 29.17 19.31
N ARG A 1036 -15.92 28.05 18.81
CA ARG A 1036 -16.02 26.79 19.56
C ARG A 1036 -14.67 26.24 19.97
N VAL A 1037 -13.69 26.21 19.06
CA VAL A 1037 -12.34 25.71 19.36
C VAL A 1037 -11.68 26.53 20.48
N LYS A 1038 -11.76 27.86 20.42
CA LYS A 1038 -11.23 28.74 21.46
C LYS A 1038 -11.97 28.60 22.79
N ALA A 1039 -13.30 28.57 22.74
CA ALA A 1039 -14.15 28.38 23.92
C ALA A 1039 -13.85 27.05 24.62
N ARG A 1040 -13.64 25.98 23.86
CA ARG A 1040 -13.26 24.66 24.38
C ARG A 1040 -11.94 24.68 25.14
N GLN A 1041 -10.93 25.38 24.62
CA GLN A 1041 -9.62 25.53 25.28
C GLN A 1041 -9.69 26.41 26.54
N LEU A 1042 -10.68 27.29 26.63
CA LEU A 1042 -10.97 28.12 27.80
C LEU A 1042 -11.85 27.41 28.87
N GLY A 1043 -12.18 26.13 28.68
CA GLY A 1043 -13.02 25.36 29.61
C GLY A 1043 -14.52 25.67 29.51
N ILE A 1044 -14.96 26.38 28.47
CA ILE A 1044 -16.36 26.75 28.28
C ILE A 1044 -17.17 25.53 27.84
N GLY A 1045 -18.28 25.25 28.53
CA GLY A 1045 -19.20 24.15 28.21
C GLY A 1045 -20.31 24.57 27.26
N SER A 1046 -20.83 25.79 27.37
CA SER A 1046 -21.84 26.30 26.44
C SER A 1046 -21.84 27.81 26.24
N ILE A 1047 -22.29 28.23 25.06
CA ILE A 1047 -22.58 29.62 24.68
C ILE A 1047 -23.98 29.63 24.06
N MET A 1048 -24.95 30.24 24.75
CA MET A 1048 -26.35 30.25 24.32
C MET A 1048 -26.85 31.67 24.03
N ASP A 1049 -27.59 31.81 22.93
CA ASP A 1049 -28.23 33.05 22.53
C ASP A 1049 -29.69 33.15 23.05
N SER A 1050 -29.87 33.92 24.12
CA SER A 1050 -31.19 34.17 24.72
C SER A 1050 -32.01 35.25 23.99
N GLY A 1051 -31.51 35.78 22.88
CA GLY A 1051 -32.09 36.88 22.10
C GLY A 1051 -31.62 38.25 22.55
N ALA A 1052 -31.81 38.60 23.83
CA ALA A 1052 -31.35 39.89 24.37
C ALA A 1052 -29.88 39.87 24.86
N SER A 1053 -29.35 38.69 25.15
CA SER A 1053 -27.98 38.51 25.62
C SER A 1053 -27.40 37.14 25.28
N PHE A 1054 -26.07 37.00 25.26
CA PHE A 1054 -25.38 35.71 25.23
C PHE A 1054 -25.07 35.23 26.64
N VAL A 1055 -25.34 33.96 26.91
CA VAL A 1055 -25.03 33.31 28.20
C VAL A 1055 -23.93 32.29 27.99
N ILE A 1056 -22.78 32.52 28.62
CA ILE A 1056 -21.63 31.63 28.61
C ILE A 1056 -21.62 30.86 29.92
N THR A 1057 -21.46 29.53 29.85
CA THR A 1057 -21.37 28.64 31.02
C THR A 1057 -20.10 27.81 30.92
N TRP A 1058 -19.29 27.83 31.98
CA TRP A 1058 -18.06 27.03 32.04
C TRP A 1058 -18.36 25.61 32.50
N ALA A 1059 -17.69 24.64 31.89
CA ALA A 1059 -17.69 23.24 32.33
C ALA A 1059 -16.44 22.92 33.14
N ASP A 1060 -15.33 23.62 32.86
CA ASP A 1060 -14.09 23.58 33.64
C ASP A 1060 -13.65 25.02 33.95
N GLU A 1061 -13.55 25.35 35.22
CA GLU A 1061 -13.13 26.67 35.70
C GLU A 1061 -11.61 26.77 35.90
N GLU A 1062 -10.88 25.66 35.78
CA GLU A 1062 -9.43 25.65 35.97
C GLU A 1062 -8.69 26.63 35.06
N PRO A 1063 -9.04 26.78 33.75
CA PRO A 1063 -8.44 27.80 32.88
C PRO A 1063 -8.70 29.23 33.37
N MET A 1064 -9.75 29.47 34.16
CA MET A 1064 -10.05 30.80 34.71
C MET A 1064 -9.36 31.07 36.05
N ARG A 1065 -8.60 30.13 36.62
CA ARG A 1065 -7.88 30.36 37.89
C ARG A 1065 -6.82 31.44 37.72
N GLY A 1066 -7.13 32.64 38.21
CA GLY A 1066 -6.25 33.82 38.12
C GLY A 1066 -6.60 34.79 36.98
N TRP A 1067 -7.65 34.51 36.20
CA TRP A 1067 -8.15 35.45 35.19
C TRP A 1067 -8.73 36.70 35.87
N ASN A 1068 -8.39 37.89 35.34
CA ASN A 1068 -8.88 39.16 35.84
C ASN A 1068 -9.67 39.88 34.74
N PRO A 1069 -11.02 39.97 34.87
CA PRO A 1069 -11.87 40.64 33.88
C PRO A 1069 -11.43 42.08 33.59
N MET A 1070 -10.81 42.77 34.56
CA MET A 1070 -10.39 44.17 34.42
C MET A 1070 -9.26 44.41 33.43
N LYS A 1071 -8.57 43.36 32.97
CA LYS A 1071 -7.52 43.48 31.96
C LYS A 1071 -8.06 43.39 30.53
N LEU A 1072 -9.30 42.96 30.33
CA LEU A 1072 -9.97 43.08 29.03
C LEU A 1072 -10.06 44.54 28.59
N PRO A 1073 -10.14 44.81 27.27
CA PRO A 1073 -10.32 46.17 26.75
C PRO A 1073 -11.48 46.89 27.46
N ARG A 1074 -11.24 48.13 27.92
CA ARG A 1074 -12.26 48.93 28.62
C ARG A 1074 -13.55 49.12 27.82
N THR A 1075 -13.47 48.99 26.50
CA THR A 1075 -14.60 49.01 25.57
C THR A 1075 -15.52 47.80 25.73
N MET A 1076 -15.05 46.65 26.20
CA MET A 1076 -15.83 45.41 26.31
C MET A 1076 -16.48 45.21 27.69
N LEU A 1077 -15.91 45.78 28.74
CA LEU A 1077 -16.38 45.63 30.13
C LEU A 1077 -17.85 46.03 30.37
N PRO A 1078 -18.41 47.09 29.74
CA PRO A 1078 -19.81 47.49 29.96
C PRO A 1078 -20.83 46.42 29.56
N TYR A 1079 -20.45 45.47 28.71
CA TYR A 1079 -21.33 44.44 28.17
C TYR A 1079 -21.43 43.20 29.06
N ILE A 1080 -20.50 43.02 29.99
CA ILE A 1080 -20.26 41.76 30.70
C ILE A 1080 -20.84 41.81 32.11
N ARG A 1081 -21.59 40.78 32.51
CA ARG A 1081 -22.01 40.54 33.89
C ARG A 1081 -21.74 39.10 34.29
N LEU A 1082 -20.93 38.89 35.33
CA LEU A 1082 -20.76 37.59 35.95
C LEU A 1082 -21.99 37.26 36.81
N LEU A 1083 -22.50 36.04 36.66
CA LEU A 1083 -23.65 35.54 37.40
C LEU A 1083 -23.20 34.52 38.45
N PRO A 1084 -23.72 34.58 39.69
CA PRO A 1084 -23.41 33.60 40.74
C PRO A 1084 -24.07 32.24 40.47
N GLY A 1085 -23.38 31.14 40.78
CA GLY A 1085 -23.92 29.78 40.64
C GLY A 1085 -22.85 28.68 40.73
N HIS A 1086 -23.29 27.41 40.85
CA HIS A 1086 -22.42 26.25 40.65
C HIS A 1086 -22.11 26.15 39.14
N MET A 1087 -20.82 26.18 38.78
CA MET A 1087 -20.30 26.57 37.47
C MET A 1087 -20.46 28.07 37.15
N ALA A 1088 -19.33 28.73 36.89
CA ALA A 1088 -19.26 30.14 36.50
C ALA A 1088 -20.14 30.41 35.27
N LYS A 1089 -20.92 31.49 35.33
CA LYS A 1089 -21.77 31.95 34.24
C LYS A 1089 -21.50 33.41 33.96
N MET A 1090 -21.53 33.77 32.68
CA MET A 1090 -21.32 35.14 32.22
C MET A 1090 -22.41 35.52 31.23
N ASN A 1091 -22.98 36.70 31.42
CA ASN A 1091 -24.00 37.26 30.57
C ASN A 1091 -23.43 38.46 29.78
N ILE A 1092 -23.62 38.46 28.46
CA ILE A 1092 -23.16 39.51 27.55
C ILE A 1092 -24.38 40.16 26.91
N ASN A 1093 -24.63 41.45 27.19
CA ASN A 1093 -25.80 42.16 26.67
C ASN A 1093 -25.64 42.53 25.18
N LYS A 1094 -26.50 41.98 24.31
CA LYS A 1094 -26.45 42.20 22.85
C LYS A 1094 -26.90 43.59 22.42
N LYS A 1095 -27.88 44.18 23.10
CA LYS A 1095 -28.48 45.48 22.72
C LYS A 1095 -27.48 46.64 22.65
N ALA A 1096 -26.30 46.45 23.20
CA ALA A 1096 -25.27 47.46 23.29
C ALA A 1096 -24.05 47.17 22.38
N ILE A 1097 -24.04 46.04 21.66
CA ILE A 1097 -23.03 45.71 20.65
C ILE A 1097 -23.33 46.48 19.36
N THR A 1098 -22.39 47.29 18.88
CA THR A 1098 -22.47 47.98 17.58
C THR A 1098 -21.74 47.18 16.50
N GLY A 1099 -22.45 46.60 15.53
CA GLY A 1099 -21.88 45.84 14.42
C GLY A 1099 -22.29 44.37 14.40
N ASP A 1100 -21.48 43.51 13.76
CA ASP A 1100 -21.72 42.07 13.69
C ASP A 1100 -21.44 41.39 15.04
N GLU A 1101 -22.49 40.85 15.66
CA GLU A 1101 -22.44 40.18 16.96
C GLU A 1101 -21.44 39.02 17.00
N MET A 1102 -21.26 38.29 15.88
CA MET A 1102 -20.30 37.17 15.83
C MET A 1102 -18.86 37.66 15.76
N LYS A 1103 -18.59 38.73 14.99
CA LYS A 1103 -17.24 39.33 14.98
C LYS A 1103 -16.86 39.85 16.36
N TRP A 1104 -17.82 40.47 17.06
CA TRP A 1104 -17.60 40.89 18.44
C TRP A 1104 -17.32 39.71 19.37
N MET A 1105 -18.10 38.62 19.27
CA MET A 1105 -17.88 37.41 20.09
C MET A 1105 -16.54 36.73 19.80
N ALA A 1106 -16.12 36.67 18.52
CA ALA A 1106 -14.82 36.15 18.14
C ALA A 1106 -13.68 36.98 18.74
N GLN A 1107 -13.74 38.30 18.63
CA GLN A 1107 -12.76 39.20 19.26
C GLN A 1107 -12.73 39.03 20.78
N PHE A 1108 -13.91 38.91 21.42
CA PHE A 1108 -14.00 38.66 22.85
C PHE A 1108 -13.31 37.35 23.26
N MET A 1109 -13.52 36.27 22.50
CA MET A 1109 -12.84 34.99 22.75
C MET A 1109 -11.33 35.09 22.55
N ASP A 1110 -10.87 35.86 21.57
CA ASP A 1110 -9.45 36.06 21.29
C ASP A 1110 -8.75 36.80 22.45
N GLU A 1111 -9.37 37.86 22.95
CA GLU A 1111 -8.85 38.61 24.09
C GLU A 1111 -8.88 37.79 25.37
N MET A 1112 -9.94 37.01 25.62
CA MET A 1112 -9.96 36.05 26.74
C MET A 1112 -8.88 34.97 26.60
N TYR A 1113 -8.64 34.48 25.38
CA TYR A 1113 -7.65 33.46 25.11
C TYR A 1113 -6.23 33.96 25.41
N LYS A 1114 -5.86 35.15 24.91
CA LYS A 1114 -4.56 35.78 25.19
C LYS A 1114 -4.34 35.99 26.69
N GLU A 1115 -5.35 36.55 27.36
CA GLU A 1115 -5.35 36.80 28.81
C GLU A 1115 -5.09 35.53 29.63
N VAL A 1116 -5.79 34.44 29.32
CA VAL A 1116 -5.69 33.17 30.04
C VAL A 1116 -4.40 32.42 29.72
N LYS A 1117 -3.87 32.57 28.50
CA LYS A 1117 -2.61 31.93 28.07
C LYS A 1117 -1.37 32.77 28.38
N GLY A 1118 -1.52 34.03 28.77
CA GLY A 1118 -0.43 34.94 29.09
C GLY A 1118 0.33 35.48 27.87
N GLU A 1119 -0.36 35.58 26.72
CA GLU A 1119 0.16 36.16 25.47
C GLU A 1119 -0.02 37.68 25.38
#